data_AF-A0A9C7L965-F1
#
_entry.id   AF-A0A9C7L965-F1
#
_cell.length_a   1.000
_cell.length_b   1.000
_cell.length_c   1.000
_cell.angle_alpha   90.00
_cell.angle_beta   90.00
_cell.angle_gamma   90.00
#
_symmetry.space_group_name_H-M   'P 1'
#
loop_
_entity.id
_entity.type
_entity.pdbx_description
1 polymer ?
#
loop_
_entity_poly.entity_id
_entity_poly.type
_entity_poly.pdbx_seq_one_letter_code
_entity_poly.pdbx_strand_id
1 'polypeptide(L)'
;MVQILRHELKKQGNETVLFLYLDQSNTEFARELGSLDDNTKGDLDKSVNNYIRSKLPNLKQATVKIMVGGLLVTSFAFSPAVGGLFGGDDNRAHAAEVEVEYKGFADVKPDRESAPAIEALVKAGVIKGYPDGFHPREEISRQHAAVMFVRALKLPTDNVADPGFKDVPTTHPYYKEIAAATAAGYFNKADAFNPNGNFTRGQSASVIVRAYDLEGDKTSPFTDLAGSGHEDAIGIMYNLGLAKGVGNAYKPNDNVTREQFAMLLHRTIEAQDTVVTPPPVVAPTVNSLSGTNLKEVVVTFNSAVTGVTADNFLVKGNTVDAVAVSEDGKSVTLTLKNAISQQSDVEVTVKSNVKFESGASLPENVVQTIGVTDVTIPVMESIALTGPNTFTIKFSEPVKETSAGSGSVLINNGIFGVADKALSNDGRTLTVTTSSNTLAEGNYEVKVNGYSDYANFAAVGKTFNLDYKKDVTAPTPKLVSASQNEVVVEFDKAVTQEGGAKLTADFFYHTYSSWKPVSVDTDDNKKFTLRFSDTNPATQDFILPEGNVTVSVLKAVNEKAVVDMWGNKLADDVKLTATITADRTAPTVSNVVATNENTLELTFSEKVNVAAGNLTISDSAGKKITQTITDLKFNEDTLKATVTLSGKLAGGSYTVEVKDVTDKSLTANKITTVTQAFTVTDKTPINLTEASATLVDNTTAKEQYIYVSFPEAVATTGPNSALNKDNYLVAGGQLAAGDKVELFGNDGKRVKLTVKYRGAEPAAVVKTGDDLTIGRIADLAGNVPTALSSAVDIKNDTAPTTFTAKAVGLNKLELVFPGELKTVTADGILVDGSDVDADPDNKSYTSVASVDNVEIKDGKTHVTVTVKASDKLADKSTAELNALSVKVADNKLETITGQKLTSVATVTGVADGMAPELVGTNPVTVAHTADGATITLSFDEALATLPPLAAADLVLTDATGKTYVAGKDYTVNLKAGDATKLEVKLTGDTAGLVGTKFTVSTASTVHYIKDAGDNSIATFAGKTTDALPAVTTAP
;
A
#
# COMPACT_ATOMS: atom_id res chain seq x y z
N MET A 1 -12.97 43.01 7.56
CA MET A 1 -12.55 43.60 6.26
C MET A 1 -13.71 43.49 5.30
N VAL A 2 -14.02 44.56 4.56
CA VAL A 2 -15.13 44.58 3.61
C VAL A 2 -14.75 43.77 2.38
N GLN A 3 -15.50 42.70 2.08
CA GLN A 3 -15.20 41.81 0.95
C GLN A 3 -15.77 42.38 -0.36
N ILE A 4 -14.89 42.68 -1.31
CA ILE A 4 -15.25 43.11 -2.66
C ILE A 4 -15.42 41.86 -3.51
N LEU A 5 -16.65 41.55 -3.92
CA LEU A 5 -16.98 40.39 -4.74
C LEU A 5 -16.39 40.50 -6.15
N ARG A 6 -16.53 41.68 -6.74
CA ARG A 6 -16.07 41.96 -8.11
C ARG A 6 -15.88 43.45 -8.34
N HIS A 7 -15.08 43.78 -9.35
CA HIS A 7 -14.89 45.15 -9.79
C HIS A 7 -15.18 45.29 -11.28
N GLU A 8 -15.51 46.51 -11.70
CA GLU A 8 -15.78 46.85 -13.09
C GLU A 8 -15.20 48.23 -13.42
N LEU A 9 -14.32 48.31 -14.42
CA LEU A 9 -13.72 49.56 -14.88
C LEU A 9 -14.50 50.09 -16.09
N LYS A 10 -14.99 51.33 -16.03
CA LYS A 10 -15.69 51.98 -17.16
C LYS A 10 -15.06 53.31 -17.49
N LYS A 11 -14.89 53.57 -18.78
CA LYS A 11 -14.47 54.88 -19.28
C LYS A 11 -15.72 55.72 -19.54
N GLN A 12 -15.88 56.83 -18.83
CA GLN A 12 -16.98 57.78 -19.01
C GLN A 12 -16.39 59.12 -19.47
N GLY A 13 -16.44 59.38 -20.78
CA GLY A 13 -15.77 60.53 -21.38
C GLY A 13 -14.24 60.44 -21.23
N ASN A 14 -13.64 61.49 -20.65
CA ASN A 14 -12.20 61.55 -20.36
C ASN A 14 -11.84 60.96 -18.98
N GLU A 15 -12.81 60.51 -18.18
CA GLU A 15 -12.58 59.96 -16.84
C GLU A 15 -12.69 58.43 -16.80
N THR A 16 -11.86 57.81 -15.96
CA THR A 16 -11.94 56.37 -15.66
C THR A 16 -12.68 56.21 -14.34
N VAL A 17 -13.76 55.42 -14.34
CA VAL A 17 -14.58 55.14 -13.15
C VAL A 17 -14.45 53.66 -12.79
N LEU A 18 -14.09 53.37 -11.54
CA LEU A 18 -13.98 52.02 -11.01
C LEU A 18 -15.19 51.73 -10.11
N PHE A 19 -16.02 50.76 -10.49
CA PHE A 19 -17.12 50.26 -9.66
C PHE A 19 -16.64 49.05 -8.85
N LEU A 20 -16.85 49.07 -7.54
CA LEU A 20 -16.55 47.96 -6.63
C LEU A 20 -17.85 47.44 -6.03
N TYR A 21 -18.16 46.16 -6.24
CA TYR A 21 -19.40 45.55 -5.74
C TYR A 21 -19.14 44.73 -4.49
N LEU A 22 -19.84 45.06 -3.42
CA LEU A 22 -19.78 44.38 -2.12
C LEU A 22 -20.79 43.23 -2.04
N ASP A 23 -20.49 42.25 -1.18
CA ASP A 23 -21.37 41.11 -0.90
C ASP A 23 -22.64 41.51 -0.13
N GLN A 24 -23.81 41.09 -0.63
CA GLN A 24 -25.12 41.32 -0.02
C GLN A 24 -25.44 40.37 1.15
N SER A 25 -24.69 39.28 1.33
CA SER A 25 -24.89 38.31 2.40
C SER A 25 -24.44 38.80 3.79
N ASN A 26 -23.79 39.96 3.89
CA ASN A 26 -23.51 40.67 5.15
C ASN A 26 -24.78 41.33 5.74
N THR A 27 -25.79 40.52 6.06
CA THR A 27 -27.16 40.97 6.39
C THR A 27 -27.33 41.70 7.73
N GLU A 28 -26.27 41.92 8.50
CA GLU A 28 -26.32 42.86 9.63
C GLU A 28 -26.01 44.32 9.24
N PHE A 29 -25.38 44.58 8.09
CA PHE A 29 -24.91 45.94 7.75
C PHE A 29 -25.93 46.82 7.01
N ALA A 30 -27.07 46.29 6.58
CA ALA A 30 -28.04 47.06 5.82
C ALA A 30 -28.71 48.19 6.64
N ARG A 31 -28.72 48.10 7.98
CA ARG A 31 -29.28 49.14 8.86
C ARG A 31 -28.32 50.30 9.16
N GLU A 32 -27.00 50.10 9.06
CA GLU A 32 -25.99 51.11 9.43
C GLU A 32 -25.48 51.94 8.25
N LEU A 33 -25.72 51.53 7.00
CA LEU A 33 -25.26 52.26 5.81
C LEU A 33 -26.01 53.59 5.54
N GLY A 34 -26.96 53.98 6.39
CA GLY A 34 -27.62 55.29 6.32
C GLY A 34 -26.78 56.45 6.88
N SER A 35 -25.82 56.18 7.77
CA SER A 35 -24.81 57.16 8.18
C SER A 35 -23.52 56.46 8.58
N LEU A 36 -22.49 56.57 7.73
CA LEU A 36 -21.15 56.10 8.07
C LEU A 36 -20.53 57.09 9.08
N ASP A 37 -20.07 56.59 10.22
CA ASP A 37 -19.19 57.35 11.09
C ASP A 37 -17.76 57.42 10.52
N ASP A 38 -16.95 58.37 11.00
CA ASP A 38 -15.64 58.67 10.43
C ASP A 38 -14.63 57.51 10.58
N ASN A 39 -14.79 56.67 11.61
CA ASN A 39 -13.93 55.50 11.85
C ASN A 39 -14.21 54.39 10.83
N THR A 40 -15.48 54.10 10.57
CA THR A 40 -15.89 53.07 9.60
C THR A 40 -15.55 53.48 8.16
N LYS A 41 -15.63 54.78 7.87
CA LYS A 41 -15.20 55.34 6.57
C LYS A 41 -13.68 55.21 6.35
N GLY A 42 -12.88 55.45 7.38
CA GLY A 42 -11.42 55.26 7.31
C GLY A 42 -11.00 53.81 7.04
N ASP A 43 -11.70 52.84 7.62
CA ASP A 43 -11.41 51.41 7.42
C ASP A 43 -11.88 50.88 6.06
N LEU A 44 -12.99 51.42 5.55
CA LEU A 44 -13.43 51.16 4.17
C LEU A 44 -12.44 51.74 3.16
N ASP A 45 -12.01 53.00 3.33
CA ASP A 45 -11.08 53.68 2.42
C ASP A 45 -9.70 52.98 2.40
N LYS A 46 -9.19 52.52 3.56
CA LYS A 46 -7.97 51.70 3.63
C LYS A 46 -8.12 50.36 2.92
N SER A 47 -9.23 49.66 3.15
CA SER A 47 -9.51 48.36 2.53
C SER A 47 -9.62 48.47 1.01
N VAL A 48 -10.31 49.50 0.52
CA VAL A 48 -10.48 49.78 -0.91
C VAL A 48 -9.15 50.21 -1.55
N ASN A 49 -8.37 51.08 -0.89
CA ASN A 49 -7.05 51.47 -1.40
C ASN A 49 -6.09 50.28 -1.49
N ASN A 50 -6.11 49.38 -0.51
CA ASN A 50 -5.31 48.15 -0.53
C ASN A 50 -5.78 47.19 -1.64
N TYR A 51 -7.08 47.07 -1.86
CA TYR A 51 -7.62 46.27 -2.96
C TYR A 51 -7.19 46.83 -4.33
N ILE A 52 -7.28 48.15 -4.53
CA ILE A 52 -6.86 48.79 -5.78
C ILE A 52 -5.35 48.61 -6.01
N ARG A 53 -4.53 48.82 -4.98
CA ARG A 53 -3.07 48.65 -5.09
C ARG A 53 -2.64 47.21 -5.37
N SER A 54 -3.35 46.22 -4.81
CA SER A 54 -3.02 44.80 -4.99
C SER A 54 -3.56 44.21 -6.29
N LYS A 55 -4.80 44.52 -6.67
CA LYS A 55 -5.47 43.92 -7.85
C LYS A 55 -5.41 44.79 -9.10
N LEU A 56 -5.24 46.10 -8.96
CA LEU A 56 -5.17 47.07 -10.06
C LEU A 56 -3.92 47.99 -9.93
N PRO A 57 -2.70 47.43 -9.82
CA PRO A 57 -1.48 48.20 -9.51
C PRO A 57 -1.13 49.29 -10.53
N ASN A 58 -1.62 49.15 -11.78
CA ASN A 58 -1.36 50.10 -12.87
C ASN A 58 -2.41 51.23 -12.97
N LEU A 59 -3.40 51.29 -12.06
CA LEU A 59 -4.46 52.31 -12.09
C LEU A 59 -3.93 53.66 -11.57
N LYS A 60 -3.74 54.63 -12.48
CA LYS A 60 -3.10 55.93 -12.16
C LYS A 60 -4.04 56.92 -11.48
N GLN A 61 -5.23 57.15 -12.03
CA GLN A 61 -6.25 58.00 -11.43
C GLN A 61 -7.63 57.53 -11.86
N ALA A 62 -8.54 57.38 -10.91
CA ALA A 62 -9.92 56.98 -11.18
C ALA A 62 -10.87 57.50 -10.10
N THR A 63 -12.14 57.71 -10.48
CA THR A 63 -13.23 57.89 -9.54
C THR A 63 -13.72 56.51 -9.12
N VAL A 64 -13.61 56.18 -7.84
CA VAL A 64 -14.03 54.90 -7.27
C VAL A 64 -15.46 55.03 -6.77
N LYS A 65 -16.33 54.12 -7.18
CA LYS A 65 -17.75 54.02 -6.78
C LYS A 65 -17.98 52.68 -6.10
N ILE A 66 -18.47 52.70 -4.87
CA ILE A 66 -18.75 51.49 -4.09
C ILE A 66 -20.23 51.17 -4.20
N MET A 67 -20.54 49.96 -4.66
CA MET A 67 -21.88 49.47 -4.94
C MET A 67 -22.22 48.31 -4.01
N VAL A 68 -23.44 48.27 -3.50
CA VAL A 68 -24.03 47.08 -2.87
C VAL A 68 -25.22 46.66 -3.72
N GLY A 69 -25.10 45.53 -4.42
CA GLY A 69 -26.02 45.20 -5.51
C GLY A 69 -26.06 46.30 -6.58
N GLY A 70 -27.23 46.91 -6.78
CA GLY A 70 -27.42 48.03 -7.72
C GLY A 70 -27.32 49.43 -7.10
N LEU A 71 -27.13 49.57 -5.78
CA LEU A 71 -27.15 50.86 -5.08
C LEU A 71 -25.73 51.42 -4.89
N LEU A 72 -25.52 52.70 -5.22
CA LEU A 72 -24.28 53.41 -4.95
C LEU A 72 -24.23 53.83 -3.47
N VAL A 73 -23.25 53.31 -2.74
CA VAL A 73 -23.04 53.57 -1.31
C VAL A 73 -22.21 54.83 -1.10
N THR A 74 -21.07 54.94 -1.80
CA THR A 74 -20.18 56.11 -1.71
C THR A 74 -19.27 56.20 -2.93
N SER A 75 -18.66 57.37 -3.15
CA SER A 75 -17.66 57.56 -4.21
C SER A 75 -16.57 58.54 -3.81
N PHE A 76 -15.33 58.28 -4.23
CA PHE A 76 -14.18 59.14 -3.98
C PHE A 76 -13.14 59.04 -5.11
N ALA A 77 -12.22 60.00 -5.18
CA ALA A 77 -11.13 60.00 -6.17
C ALA A 77 -9.89 59.28 -5.64
N PHE A 78 -9.24 58.45 -6.47
CA PHE A 78 -8.04 57.69 -6.13
C PHE A 78 -6.80 58.19 -6.90
N SER A 79 -5.64 58.27 -6.22
CA SER A 79 -4.31 58.53 -6.79
C SER A 79 -3.19 57.87 -5.95
N PRO A 80 -2.19 57.17 -6.53
CA PRO A 80 -1.11 56.53 -5.78
C PRO A 80 -0.03 57.54 -5.30
N ALA A 81 0.58 57.30 -4.13
CA ALA A 81 1.57 58.17 -3.48
C ALA A 81 3.04 57.73 -3.77
N VAL A 82 3.97 58.69 -3.92
CA VAL A 82 5.40 58.51 -4.27
C VAL A 82 6.29 58.57 -3.01
N GLY A 83 7.30 57.68 -2.90
CA GLY A 83 8.12 57.46 -1.69
C GLY A 83 9.48 58.20 -1.63
N GLY A 84 10.17 58.01 -0.49
CA GLY A 84 11.58 58.32 -0.20
C GLY A 84 11.89 57.93 1.25
N LEU A 85 13.10 57.56 1.71
CA LEU A 85 14.47 57.41 1.20
C LEU A 85 15.25 56.57 2.27
N PHE A 86 16.43 56.03 1.93
CA PHE A 86 17.36 55.15 2.71
C PHE A 86 16.99 53.64 2.68
N GLY A 87 17.62 52.68 1.97
CA GLY A 87 18.95 52.49 1.33
C GLY A 87 19.82 51.55 2.19
N GLY A 88 20.32 50.35 1.81
CA GLY A 88 20.29 49.50 0.59
C GLY A 88 20.56 48.01 0.98
N ASP A 89 20.04 47.04 0.22
CA ASP A 89 20.74 46.14 -0.75
C ASP A 89 21.44 44.93 -0.04
N ASP A 90 21.20 43.63 -0.29
CA ASP A 90 20.70 42.92 -1.47
C ASP A 90 20.13 41.51 -1.17
N ASN A 91 19.07 41.16 -1.92
CA ASN A 91 18.75 39.86 -2.53
C ASN A 91 18.78 38.54 -1.74
N ARG A 92 17.60 37.91 -1.62
CA ARG A 92 17.19 36.80 -2.49
C ARG A 92 15.69 36.50 -2.36
N ALA A 93 15.04 36.44 -3.52
CA ALA A 93 13.64 36.10 -3.69
C ALA A 93 13.33 34.69 -3.16
N HIS A 94 12.24 34.59 -2.40
CA HIS A 94 11.35 33.43 -2.39
C HIS A 94 9.95 33.96 -2.66
N ALA A 95 9.26 33.37 -3.64
CA ALA A 95 7.85 33.62 -3.87
C ALA A 95 7.08 33.14 -2.63
N ALA A 96 6.59 34.09 -1.84
CA ALA A 96 5.70 33.79 -0.72
C ALA A 96 4.26 33.81 -1.22
N GLU A 97 3.59 32.66 -1.15
CA GLU A 97 2.13 32.58 -1.19
C GLU A 97 1.56 33.43 -0.05
N VAL A 98 0.58 34.29 -0.36
CA VAL A 98 -0.05 35.17 0.63
C VAL A 98 -1.12 34.37 1.37
N GLU A 99 -0.75 33.79 2.51
CA GLU A 99 -1.71 33.29 3.51
C GLU A 99 -2.51 34.46 4.11
N VAL A 100 -3.84 34.34 4.13
CA VAL A 100 -4.71 35.28 4.84
C VAL A 100 -4.68 34.90 6.32
N GLU A 101 -3.97 35.68 7.13
CA GLU A 101 -3.82 35.42 8.56
C GLU A 101 -5.19 35.51 9.29
N TYR A 102 -5.62 34.39 9.87
CA TYR A 102 -6.83 34.30 10.69
C TYR A 102 -6.57 34.96 12.05
N LYS A 103 -7.20 36.12 12.29
CA LYS A 103 -7.28 36.72 13.63
C LYS A 103 -8.36 35.98 14.41
N GLY A 104 -7.99 34.96 15.18
CA GLY A 104 -8.93 34.11 15.91
C GLY A 104 -9.92 34.84 16.83
N PHE A 105 -10.92 34.11 17.33
CA PHE A 105 -11.89 34.68 18.27
C PHE A 105 -11.20 35.17 19.55
N ALA A 106 -11.59 36.36 20.04
CA ALA A 106 -10.93 37.00 21.19
C ALA A 106 -11.02 36.17 22.49
N ASP A 107 -12.03 35.33 22.62
CA ASP A 107 -12.29 34.44 23.77
C ASP A 107 -11.63 33.04 23.61
N VAL A 108 -10.99 32.77 22.47
CA VAL A 108 -10.19 31.57 22.21
C VAL A 108 -8.71 31.95 22.19
N LYS A 109 -8.03 31.76 23.32
CA LYS A 109 -6.59 32.04 23.40
C LYS A 109 -5.77 31.08 22.52
N PRO A 110 -4.67 31.53 21.89
CA PRO A 110 -3.84 30.69 21.02
C PRO A 110 -3.23 29.45 21.68
N ASP A 111 -3.05 29.46 23.01
CA ASP A 111 -2.47 28.36 23.80
C ASP A 111 -3.49 27.28 24.20
N ARG A 112 -4.76 27.42 23.83
CA ARG A 112 -5.80 26.41 24.10
C ARG A 112 -5.65 25.21 23.18
N GLU A 113 -5.80 24.00 23.72
CA GLU A 113 -5.84 22.74 22.94
C GLU A 113 -6.89 22.77 21.82
N SER A 114 -8.02 23.46 22.04
CA SER A 114 -9.12 23.58 21.08
C SER A 114 -8.88 24.61 19.96
N ALA A 115 -7.89 25.50 20.09
CA ALA A 115 -7.70 26.61 19.16
C ALA A 115 -7.44 26.17 17.70
N PRO A 116 -6.59 25.17 17.41
CA PRO A 116 -6.35 24.72 16.04
C PRO A 116 -7.60 24.13 15.38
N ALA A 117 -8.36 23.31 16.12
CA ALA A 117 -9.59 22.70 15.62
C ALA A 117 -10.67 23.75 15.33
N ILE A 118 -10.80 24.76 16.19
CA ILE A 118 -11.76 25.87 15.98
C ILE A 118 -11.34 26.68 14.76
N GLU A 119 -10.06 27.03 14.62
CA GLU A 119 -9.54 27.77 13.47
C GLU A 119 -9.80 27.03 12.15
N ALA A 120 -9.49 25.74 12.08
CA ALA A 120 -9.68 24.94 10.88
C ALA A 120 -11.16 24.84 10.49
N LEU A 121 -12.05 24.62 11.46
CA LEU A 121 -13.50 24.58 11.21
C LEU A 121 -14.07 25.96 10.83
N VAL A 122 -13.45 27.07 11.26
CA VAL A 122 -13.81 28.41 10.77
C VAL A 122 -13.34 28.63 9.35
N LYS A 123 -12.09 28.26 9.02
CA LYS A 123 -11.54 28.32 7.66
C LYS A 123 -12.40 27.49 6.68
N ALA A 124 -12.89 26.33 7.13
CA ALA A 124 -13.80 25.47 6.37
C ALA A 124 -15.25 25.99 6.29
N GLY A 125 -15.59 27.09 6.96
CA GLY A 125 -16.94 27.67 6.98
C GLY A 125 -17.97 26.89 7.81
N VAL A 126 -17.53 25.90 8.58
CA VAL A 126 -18.36 25.08 9.48
C VAL A 126 -18.78 25.90 10.70
N ILE A 127 -17.82 26.60 11.31
CA ILE A 127 -18.02 27.48 12.48
C ILE A 127 -17.99 28.95 12.02
N LYS A 128 -18.94 29.74 12.51
CA LYS A 128 -18.97 31.20 12.27
C LYS A 128 -18.84 32.05 13.55
N GLY A 129 -18.92 31.42 14.72
CA GLY A 129 -18.97 32.12 16.01
C GLY A 129 -20.25 32.93 16.20
N TYR A 130 -20.31 33.66 17.31
CA TYR A 130 -21.31 34.69 17.62
C TYR A 130 -20.67 36.08 17.47
N PRO A 131 -21.46 37.16 17.42
CA PRO A 131 -20.94 38.52 17.32
C PRO A 131 -19.90 38.89 18.41
N ASP A 132 -19.98 38.27 19.58
CA ASP A 132 -19.15 38.53 20.76
C ASP A 132 -18.07 37.47 21.03
N GLY A 133 -18.02 36.36 20.28
CA GLY A 133 -17.00 35.31 20.46
C GLY A 133 -17.44 33.90 20.06
N PHE A 134 -16.61 32.91 20.37
CA PHE A 134 -16.90 31.50 20.10
C PHE A 134 -17.72 30.81 21.21
N HIS A 135 -17.56 31.27 22.45
CA HIS A 135 -18.09 30.71 23.70
C HIS A 135 -17.64 29.27 23.96
N PRO A 136 -16.33 29.00 24.14
CA PRO A 136 -15.77 27.64 24.15
C PRO A 136 -16.29 26.73 25.26
N ARG A 137 -16.63 27.30 26.43
CA ARG A 137 -17.03 26.54 27.63
C ARG A 137 -18.54 26.33 27.74
N GLU A 138 -19.33 26.93 26.87
CA GLU A 138 -20.78 26.70 26.88
C GLU A 138 -21.12 25.32 26.32
N GLU A 139 -22.16 24.70 26.86
CA GLU A 139 -22.67 23.42 26.36
C GLU A 139 -23.30 23.60 24.98
N ILE A 140 -23.03 22.67 24.05
CA ILE A 140 -23.58 22.77 22.70
C ILE A 140 -25.04 22.30 22.67
N SER A 141 -25.94 23.15 22.18
CA SER A 141 -27.32 22.78 21.90
C SER A 141 -27.44 21.90 20.65
N ARG A 142 -28.41 21.00 20.61
CA ARG A 142 -28.68 20.07 19.50
C ARG A 142 -28.88 20.78 18.15
N GLN A 143 -29.54 21.94 18.11
CA GLN A 143 -29.70 22.72 16.88
C GLN A 143 -28.37 23.21 16.30
N HIS A 144 -27.44 23.65 17.16
CA HIS A 144 -26.13 24.14 16.71
C HIS A 144 -25.24 22.98 16.23
N ALA A 145 -25.33 21.80 16.86
CA ALA A 145 -24.66 20.60 16.37
C ALA A 145 -25.18 20.18 14.97
N ALA A 146 -26.51 20.21 14.75
CA ALA A 146 -27.11 19.93 13.44
C ALA A 146 -26.62 20.90 12.35
N VAL A 147 -26.55 22.20 12.65
CA VAL A 147 -26.00 23.22 11.73
C VAL A 147 -24.54 22.93 11.40
N MET A 148 -23.72 22.52 12.38
CA MET A 148 -22.32 22.18 12.15
C MET A 148 -22.18 20.95 11.25
N PHE A 149 -22.98 19.88 11.45
CA PHE A 149 -22.96 18.71 10.55
C PHE A 149 -23.41 19.05 9.13
N VAL A 150 -24.49 19.82 8.96
CA VAL A 150 -24.99 20.23 7.64
C VAL A 150 -23.94 21.00 6.87
N ARG A 151 -23.20 21.91 7.54
CA ARG A 151 -22.11 22.67 6.92
C ARG A 151 -20.89 21.80 6.62
N ALA A 152 -20.49 20.95 7.57
CA ALA A 152 -19.34 20.07 7.41
C ALA A 152 -19.53 19.07 6.26
N LEU A 153 -20.71 18.45 6.18
CA LEU A 153 -21.06 17.44 5.17
C LEU A 153 -21.70 18.04 3.91
N LYS A 154 -21.80 19.38 3.84
CA LYS A 154 -22.38 20.14 2.72
C LYS A 154 -23.75 19.62 2.29
N LEU A 155 -24.61 19.29 3.26
CA LEU A 155 -25.93 18.73 2.96
C LEU A 155 -26.83 19.77 2.25
N PRO A 156 -27.63 19.35 1.26
CA PRO A 156 -28.59 20.22 0.61
C PRO A 156 -29.68 20.63 1.61
N THR A 157 -29.97 21.94 1.68
CA THR A 157 -31.01 22.52 2.55
C THR A 157 -32.22 23.05 1.77
N ASP A 158 -32.19 22.89 0.44
CA ASP A 158 -33.29 23.24 -0.45
C ASP A 158 -34.31 22.11 -0.53
N ASN A 159 -35.60 22.45 -0.50
CA ASN A 159 -36.72 21.50 -0.63
C ASN A 159 -36.71 20.32 0.37
N VAL A 160 -36.21 20.54 1.58
CA VAL A 160 -36.20 19.53 2.65
C VAL A 160 -37.62 19.10 3.05
N ALA A 161 -37.83 17.79 3.18
CA ALA A 161 -39.08 17.21 3.66
C ALA A 161 -39.30 17.55 5.14
N ASP A 162 -40.56 17.74 5.54
CA ASP A 162 -40.90 17.99 6.93
C ASP A 162 -40.45 16.82 7.82
N PRO A 163 -39.54 17.06 8.80
CA PRO A 163 -39.04 16.00 9.66
C PRO A 163 -40.07 15.49 10.67
N GLY A 164 -41.21 16.20 10.86
CA GLY A 164 -42.32 15.79 11.71
C GLY A 164 -42.19 16.13 13.20
N PHE A 165 -41.21 16.96 13.58
CA PHE A 165 -40.99 17.38 14.96
C PHE A 165 -41.98 18.48 15.38
N LYS A 166 -42.73 18.27 16.47
CA LYS A 166 -43.74 19.22 16.95
C LYS A 166 -43.14 20.54 17.45
N ASP A 167 -41.89 20.53 17.87
CA ASP A 167 -41.16 21.65 18.45
C ASP A 167 -40.21 22.37 17.48
N VAL A 168 -40.22 21.98 16.19
CA VAL A 168 -39.44 22.64 15.12
C VAL A 168 -40.37 23.02 13.97
N PRO A 169 -41.20 24.08 14.11
CA PRO A 169 -42.08 24.52 13.02
C PRO A 169 -41.26 25.07 11.83
N THR A 170 -41.88 25.17 10.65
CA THR A 170 -41.25 25.71 9.42
C THR A 170 -40.70 27.13 9.57
N THR A 171 -41.17 27.88 10.56
CA THR A 171 -40.70 29.23 10.91
C THR A 171 -39.47 29.24 11.83
N HIS A 172 -39.02 28.08 12.30
CA HIS A 172 -37.86 27.98 13.19
C HIS A 172 -36.57 28.38 12.44
N PRO A 173 -35.67 29.21 13.02
CA PRO A 173 -34.49 29.72 12.32
C PRO A 173 -33.56 28.65 11.73
N TYR A 174 -33.49 27.47 12.37
CA TYR A 174 -32.69 26.32 11.93
C TYR A 174 -33.52 25.16 11.37
N TYR A 175 -34.77 25.43 10.96
CA TYR A 175 -35.68 24.39 10.45
C TYR A 175 -35.05 23.58 9.31
N LYS A 176 -34.40 24.27 8.35
CA LYS A 176 -33.86 23.63 7.15
C LYS A 176 -32.69 22.71 7.46
N GLU A 177 -31.79 23.13 8.34
CA GLU A 177 -30.62 22.35 8.75
C GLU A 177 -31.03 21.13 9.59
N ILE A 178 -31.98 21.29 10.50
CA ILE A 178 -32.52 20.19 11.31
C ILE A 178 -33.24 19.17 10.41
N ALA A 179 -34.05 19.63 9.47
CA ALA A 179 -34.75 18.76 8.51
C ALA A 179 -33.75 17.99 7.61
N ALA A 180 -32.73 18.66 7.07
CA ALA A 180 -31.70 18.03 6.24
C ALA A 180 -30.91 16.95 7.00
N ALA A 181 -30.45 17.24 8.22
CA ALA A 181 -29.69 16.28 9.03
C ALA A 181 -30.54 15.08 9.48
N THR A 182 -31.84 15.28 9.70
CA THR A 182 -32.78 14.20 10.03
C THR A 182 -33.10 13.35 8.81
N ALA A 183 -33.28 13.95 7.64
CA ALA A 183 -33.50 13.23 6.38
C ALA A 183 -32.29 12.36 6.00
N ALA A 184 -31.07 12.83 6.32
CA ALA A 184 -29.83 12.07 6.15
C ALA A 184 -29.64 10.93 7.18
N GLY A 185 -30.55 10.76 8.14
CA GLY A 185 -30.51 9.68 9.13
C GLY A 185 -29.57 9.94 10.33
N TYR A 186 -29.00 11.14 10.45
CA TYR A 186 -28.06 11.47 11.52
C TYR A 186 -28.78 11.71 12.85
N PHE A 187 -29.99 12.26 12.79
CA PHE A 187 -30.89 12.37 13.93
C PHE A 187 -32.09 11.45 13.74
N ASN A 188 -32.46 10.72 14.79
CA ASN A 188 -33.61 9.82 14.74
C ASN A 188 -34.93 10.61 14.71
N LYS A 189 -35.92 10.09 14.00
CA LYS A 189 -37.29 10.63 14.05
C LYS A 189 -37.92 10.37 15.42
N ALA A 190 -38.57 11.39 15.96
CA ALA A 190 -39.27 11.37 17.24
C ALA A 190 -40.37 12.45 17.25
N ASP A 191 -41.19 12.49 18.30
CA ASP A 191 -42.25 13.50 18.47
C ASP A 191 -41.70 14.94 18.61
N ALA A 192 -40.49 15.09 19.14
CA ALA A 192 -39.81 16.36 19.37
C ALA A 192 -38.29 16.22 19.14
N PHE A 193 -37.66 17.25 18.58
CA PHE A 193 -36.22 17.32 18.34
C PHE A 193 -35.43 17.80 19.56
N ASN A 194 -36.07 18.64 20.38
CA ASN A 194 -35.49 19.41 21.48
C ASN A 194 -34.33 20.31 21.02
N PRO A 195 -34.58 21.36 20.21
CA PRO A 195 -33.53 22.14 19.55
C PRO A 195 -32.59 22.88 20.52
N ASN A 196 -33.13 23.35 21.65
CA ASN A 196 -32.36 24.01 22.71
C ASN A 196 -31.77 23.04 23.74
N GLY A 197 -32.06 21.74 23.65
CA GLY A 197 -31.50 20.74 24.54
C GLY A 197 -30.00 20.57 24.34
N ASN A 198 -29.27 20.32 25.43
CA ASN A 198 -27.83 20.10 25.37
C ASN A 198 -27.52 18.71 24.82
N PHE A 199 -26.36 18.61 24.18
CA PHE A 199 -25.92 17.39 23.54
C PHE A 199 -24.97 16.61 24.46
N THR A 200 -25.30 15.35 24.74
CA THR A 200 -24.46 14.50 25.61
C THR A 200 -23.31 13.87 24.84
N ARG A 201 -22.26 13.45 25.57
CA ARG A 201 -21.07 12.79 24.99
C ARG A 201 -21.46 11.54 24.20
N GLY A 202 -22.32 10.68 24.75
CA GLY A 202 -22.82 9.47 24.06
C GLY A 202 -23.65 9.79 22.82
N GLN A 203 -24.55 10.78 22.91
CA GLN A 203 -25.33 11.22 21.75
C GLN A 203 -24.45 11.78 20.64
N SER A 204 -23.42 12.55 20.99
CA SER A 204 -22.46 13.05 20.02
C SER A 204 -21.70 11.93 19.32
N ALA A 205 -21.30 10.89 20.04
CA ALA A 205 -20.63 9.74 19.45
C ALA A 205 -21.51 9.00 18.44
N SER A 206 -22.76 8.69 18.82
CA SER A 206 -23.69 7.99 17.92
C SER A 206 -24.11 8.80 16.69
N VAL A 207 -24.15 10.14 16.78
CA VAL A 207 -24.44 10.98 15.62
C VAL A 207 -23.21 11.06 14.71
N ILE A 208 -22.00 11.19 15.26
CA ILE A 208 -20.75 11.23 14.47
C ILE A 208 -20.53 9.92 13.71
N VAL A 209 -20.67 8.77 14.39
CA VAL A 209 -20.50 7.45 13.77
C VAL A 209 -21.48 7.26 12.61
N ARG A 210 -22.75 7.68 12.76
CA ARG A 210 -23.73 7.61 11.67
C ARG A 210 -23.48 8.64 10.56
N ALA A 211 -23.04 9.84 10.92
CA ALA A 211 -22.87 10.92 9.96
C ALA A 211 -21.69 10.70 9.01
N TYR A 212 -20.65 10.03 9.49
CA TYR A 212 -19.42 9.72 8.75
C TYR A 212 -19.25 8.23 8.43
N ASP A 213 -20.29 7.41 8.64
CA ASP A 213 -20.30 5.97 8.37
C ASP A 213 -19.08 5.24 8.95
N LEU A 214 -18.77 5.50 10.22
CA LEU A 214 -17.57 4.99 10.86
C LEU A 214 -17.71 3.50 11.23
N GLU A 215 -16.82 2.68 10.70
CA GLU A 215 -16.70 1.26 11.04
C GLU A 215 -15.45 0.99 11.88
N GLY A 216 -15.51 0.03 12.81
CA GLY A 216 -14.38 -0.31 13.66
C GLY A 216 -14.75 -1.25 14.81
N ASP A 217 -13.75 -1.60 15.64
CA ASP A 217 -13.98 -2.36 16.86
C ASP A 217 -14.89 -1.57 17.83
N LYS A 218 -15.87 -2.26 18.40
CA LYS A 218 -16.88 -1.73 19.33
C LYS A 218 -16.45 -1.86 20.79
N THR A 219 -15.33 -2.50 21.08
CA THR A 219 -14.81 -2.66 22.44
C THR A 219 -14.17 -1.38 22.96
N SER A 220 -14.16 -1.17 24.28
CA SER A 220 -13.41 -0.06 24.89
C SER A 220 -13.07 -0.40 26.35
N PRO A 221 -12.07 0.26 26.96
CA PRO A 221 -11.69 0.05 28.35
C PRO A 221 -12.61 0.79 29.35
N PHE A 222 -13.66 1.47 28.89
CA PHE A 222 -14.49 2.32 29.74
C PHE A 222 -15.50 1.50 30.54
N THR A 223 -15.51 1.69 31.87
CA THR A 223 -16.32 0.88 32.80
C THR A 223 -17.75 1.38 32.97
N ASP A 224 -18.06 2.60 32.52
CA ASP A 224 -19.34 3.31 32.72
C ASP A 224 -20.24 3.32 31.47
N LEU A 225 -19.98 2.44 30.50
CA LEU A 225 -20.74 2.39 29.25
C LEU A 225 -22.01 1.54 29.33
N ALA A 226 -22.04 0.54 30.21
CA ALA A 226 -23.13 -0.43 30.27
C ALA A 226 -24.49 0.26 30.53
N GLY A 227 -25.42 0.12 29.59
CA GLY A 227 -26.77 0.68 29.67
C GLY A 227 -26.90 2.10 29.13
N SER A 228 -25.88 2.62 28.45
CA SER A 228 -25.90 3.96 27.84
C SER A 228 -26.61 3.99 26.48
N GLY A 229 -26.73 2.86 25.79
CA GLY A 229 -27.28 2.77 24.42
C GLY A 229 -26.37 3.40 23.35
N HIS A 230 -25.14 3.77 23.72
CA HIS A 230 -24.14 4.42 22.88
C HIS A 230 -22.80 3.65 22.87
N GLU A 231 -22.76 2.45 23.47
CA GLU A 231 -21.56 1.67 23.74
C GLU A 231 -20.77 1.37 22.46
N ASP A 232 -21.44 0.85 21.44
CA ASP A 232 -20.84 0.53 20.14
C ASP A 232 -20.19 1.75 19.50
N ALA A 233 -20.90 2.89 19.48
CA ALA A 233 -20.41 4.12 18.87
C ALA A 233 -19.21 4.70 19.62
N ILE A 234 -19.23 4.60 20.96
CA ILE A 234 -18.11 5.04 21.80
C ILE A 234 -16.90 4.13 21.61
N GLY A 235 -17.10 2.82 21.49
CA GLY A 235 -16.04 1.86 21.18
C GLY A 235 -15.39 2.13 19.83
N ILE A 236 -16.20 2.30 18.78
CA ILE A 236 -15.70 2.63 17.44
C ILE A 236 -14.88 3.92 17.47
N MET A 237 -15.40 4.98 18.08
CA MET A 237 -14.66 6.24 18.16
C MET A 237 -13.41 6.17 19.06
N TYR A 238 -13.40 5.31 20.08
CA TYR A 238 -12.22 5.08 20.91
C TYR A 238 -11.12 4.36 20.12
N ASN A 239 -11.45 3.27 19.42
CA ASN A 239 -10.50 2.48 18.65
C ASN A 239 -10.00 3.22 17.40
N LEU A 240 -10.80 4.13 16.85
CA LEU A 240 -10.38 5.06 15.81
C LEU A 240 -9.57 6.25 16.36
N GLY A 241 -9.32 6.33 17.68
CA GLY A 241 -8.57 7.43 18.30
C GLY A 241 -9.29 8.79 18.31
N LEU A 242 -10.57 8.82 17.94
CA LEU A 242 -11.38 10.04 17.83
C LEU A 242 -11.88 10.52 19.20
N ALA A 243 -12.21 9.59 20.09
CA ALA A 243 -12.77 9.89 21.41
C ALA A 243 -11.86 9.42 22.56
N LYS A 244 -11.72 10.26 23.59
CA LYS A 244 -10.95 9.96 24.82
C LYS A 244 -11.87 10.01 26.04
N GLY A 245 -11.64 9.10 26.98
CA GLY A 245 -12.29 9.12 28.30
C GLY A 245 -11.51 9.92 29.34
N VAL A 246 -12.03 9.91 30.56
CA VAL A 246 -11.43 10.52 31.75
C VAL A 246 -11.09 9.39 32.72
N GLY A 247 -9.80 9.04 32.80
CA GLY A 247 -9.37 7.83 33.50
C GLY A 247 -9.95 6.58 32.83
N ASN A 248 -10.67 5.77 33.60
CA ASN A 248 -11.33 4.53 33.17
C ASN A 248 -12.83 4.69 32.85
N ALA A 249 -13.32 5.93 32.71
CA ALA A 249 -14.72 6.25 32.41
C ALA A 249 -14.85 7.16 31.17
N TYR A 250 -15.90 7.02 30.38
CA TYR A 250 -16.19 7.87 29.21
C TYR A 250 -17.13 9.04 29.54
N LYS A 251 -18.03 8.84 30.51
CA LYS A 251 -19.13 9.71 30.92
C LYS A 251 -20.14 10.00 29.80
N PRO A 252 -20.86 8.98 29.29
CA PRO A 252 -21.76 9.13 28.13
C PRO A 252 -22.93 10.10 28.36
N ASN A 253 -23.33 10.32 29.61
CA ASN A 253 -24.46 11.19 29.98
C ASN A 253 -24.06 12.65 30.25
N ASP A 254 -22.76 12.97 30.32
CA ASP A 254 -22.31 14.35 30.53
C ASP A 254 -22.52 15.17 29.25
N ASN A 255 -22.85 16.45 29.40
CA ASN A 255 -22.99 17.38 28.28
C ASN A 255 -21.62 17.72 27.66
N VAL A 256 -21.62 17.97 26.35
CA VAL A 256 -20.42 18.34 25.59
C VAL A 256 -20.36 19.86 25.45
N THR A 257 -19.19 20.46 25.74
CA THR A 257 -18.98 21.89 25.47
C THR A 257 -18.75 22.14 23.98
N ARG A 258 -18.98 23.38 23.53
CA ARG A 258 -18.76 23.79 22.13
C ARG A 258 -17.33 23.53 21.67
N GLU A 259 -16.32 23.77 22.52
CA GLU A 259 -14.93 23.47 22.18
C GLU A 259 -14.64 21.97 22.11
N GLN A 260 -15.23 21.16 22.99
CA GLN A 260 -15.11 19.70 22.96
C GLN A 260 -15.75 19.11 21.71
N PHE A 261 -16.93 19.59 21.32
CA PHE A 261 -17.61 19.17 20.12
C PHE A 261 -16.85 19.59 18.85
N ALA A 262 -16.31 20.81 18.81
CA ALA A 262 -15.48 21.28 17.71
C ALA A 262 -14.21 20.42 17.53
N MET A 263 -13.51 20.10 18.62
CA MET A 263 -12.36 19.19 18.57
C MET A 263 -12.75 17.79 18.09
N LEU A 264 -13.88 17.26 18.55
CA LEU A 264 -14.35 15.93 18.16
C LEU A 264 -14.71 15.88 16.68
N LEU A 265 -15.50 16.86 16.19
CA LEU A 265 -15.89 16.96 14.78
C LEU A 265 -14.68 17.19 13.87
N HIS A 266 -13.74 18.05 14.28
CA HIS A 266 -12.52 18.30 13.51
C HIS A 266 -11.68 17.02 13.35
N ARG A 267 -11.43 16.29 14.46
CA ARG A 267 -10.71 15.02 14.41
C ARG A 267 -11.39 14.00 13.49
N THR A 268 -12.72 13.96 13.48
CA THR A 268 -13.46 13.07 12.57
C THR A 268 -13.34 13.48 11.11
N ILE A 269 -13.42 14.78 10.80
CA ILE A 269 -13.26 15.28 9.43
C ILE A 269 -11.83 15.01 8.93
N GLU A 270 -10.82 15.31 9.75
CA GLU A 270 -9.43 14.99 9.43
C GLU A 270 -9.23 13.49 9.17
N ALA A 271 -9.87 12.63 9.97
CA ALA A 271 -9.80 11.18 9.80
C ALA A 271 -10.53 10.66 8.54
N GLN A 272 -11.36 11.46 7.88
CA GLN A 272 -12.15 11.08 6.69
C GLN A 272 -11.56 11.63 5.39
N ASP A 273 -10.94 12.82 5.43
CA ASP A 273 -10.18 13.38 4.30
C ASP A 273 -8.84 12.64 4.07
N THR A 274 -8.37 11.92 5.08
CA THR A 274 -7.40 10.84 4.92
C THR A 274 -8.16 9.53 4.71
N VAL A 275 -8.02 8.87 3.55
CA VAL A 275 -8.31 7.43 3.43
C VAL A 275 -7.69 6.76 4.64
N VAL A 276 -8.49 6.11 5.48
CA VAL A 276 -8.00 5.44 6.69
C VAL A 276 -7.13 4.26 6.28
N THR A 277 -5.86 4.54 6.03
CA THR A 277 -4.82 3.93 6.82
C THR A 277 -4.89 4.51 8.24
N PRO A 278 -4.60 3.72 9.28
CA PRO A 278 -4.62 4.16 10.68
C PRO A 278 -3.83 5.48 10.88
N PRO A 279 -4.08 6.26 11.96
CA PRO A 279 -3.38 7.52 12.19
C PRO A 279 -1.88 7.30 12.03
N PRO A 280 -1.11 8.24 11.43
CA PRO A 280 0.32 8.06 11.30
C PRO A 280 0.87 7.90 12.70
N VAL A 281 1.28 6.67 13.02
CA VAL A 281 2.45 6.43 13.87
C VAL A 281 3.46 7.45 13.34
N VAL A 282 3.86 8.42 14.15
CA VAL A 282 4.91 9.37 13.76
C VAL A 282 6.05 8.49 13.25
N ALA A 283 6.22 8.46 11.93
CA ALA A 283 7.01 7.43 11.30
C ALA A 283 8.40 7.53 11.93
N PRO A 284 8.95 6.45 12.49
CA PRO A 284 10.22 6.57 13.15
C PRO A 284 11.25 7.08 12.14
N THR A 285 11.88 8.21 12.46
CA THR A 285 12.89 8.82 11.61
C THR A 285 14.14 9.11 12.41
N VAL A 286 15.26 9.05 11.72
CA VAL A 286 16.51 9.65 12.17
C VAL A 286 16.37 11.16 12.01
N ASN A 287 16.42 11.90 13.11
CA ASN A 287 16.38 13.36 13.12
C ASN A 287 17.74 13.97 12.73
N SER A 288 18.83 13.43 13.27
CA SER A 288 20.18 13.94 13.01
C SER A 288 21.26 12.92 13.36
N LEU A 289 22.38 12.99 12.65
CA LEU A 289 23.64 12.36 13.05
C LEU A 289 24.69 13.44 13.31
N SER A 290 25.49 13.27 14.35
CA SER A 290 26.58 14.19 14.67
C SER A 290 27.83 13.45 15.17
N GLY A 291 28.99 13.85 14.65
CA GLY A 291 30.31 13.42 15.13
C GLY A 291 31.02 14.57 15.84
N THR A 292 30.54 14.93 17.04
CA THR A 292 31.13 16.02 17.83
C THR A 292 32.38 15.60 18.61
N ASN A 293 32.71 14.31 18.60
CA ASN A 293 33.90 13.73 19.24
C ASN A 293 34.56 12.73 18.27
N LEU A 294 35.88 12.57 18.35
CA LEU A 294 36.61 11.68 17.43
C LEU A 294 36.40 10.18 17.69
N LYS A 295 35.71 9.82 18.78
CA LYS A 295 35.47 8.43 19.21
C LYS A 295 34.00 8.03 19.22
N GLU A 296 33.09 8.99 19.04
CA GLU A 296 31.65 8.79 19.12
C GLU A 296 30.90 9.35 17.93
N VAL A 297 29.81 8.67 17.57
CA VAL A 297 28.77 9.20 16.69
C VAL A 297 27.45 9.18 17.45
N VAL A 298 26.76 10.30 17.50
CA VAL A 298 25.44 10.40 18.11
C VAL A 298 24.38 10.39 17.01
N VAL A 299 23.40 9.51 17.16
CA VAL A 299 22.22 9.37 16.31
C VAL A 299 21.00 9.80 17.12
N THR A 300 20.30 10.84 16.68
CA THR A 300 19.07 11.31 17.31
C THR A 300 17.89 10.90 16.46
N PHE A 301 16.82 10.45 17.11
CA PHE A 301 15.59 10.01 16.50
C PHE A 301 14.41 10.91 16.92
N ASN A 302 13.33 10.87 16.14
CA ASN A 302 12.11 11.61 16.47
C ASN A 302 11.30 10.98 17.63
N SER A 303 11.53 9.70 17.92
CA SER A 303 10.80 8.89 18.92
C SER A 303 11.76 7.97 19.69
N ALA A 304 11.33 7.47 20.84
CA ALA A 304 12.17 6.64 21.70
C ALA A 304 12.47 5.27 21.06
N VAL A 305 13.74 4.84 21.10
CA VAL A 305 14.23 3.56 20.56
C VAL A 305 14.31 2.48 21.64
N THR A 306 14.15 1.21 21.25
CA THR A 306 14.22 0.05 22.14
C THR A 306 15.04 -1.08 21.51
N GLY A 307 15.73 -1.87 22.34
CA GLY A 307 16.49 -3.04 21.89
C GLY A 307 17.64 -2.74 20.91
N VAL A 308 18.24 -1.55 21.02
CA VAL A 308 19.29 -1.10 20.10
C VAL A 308 20.64 -1.72 20.45
N THR A 309 21.34 -2.26 19.45
CA THR A 309 22.66 -2.89 19.55
C THR A 309 23.62 -2.35 18.48
N ALA A 310 24.92 -2.73 18.56
CA ALA A 310 25.93 -2.34 17.58
C ALA A 310 25.57 -2.76 16.15
N ASP A 311 24.86 -3.88 15.99
CA ASP A 311 24.44 -4.42 14.69
C ASP A 311 23.41 -3.54 13.98
N ASN A 312 22.74 -2.63 14.68
CA ASN A 312 21.82 -1.66 14.06
C ASN A 312 22.53 -0.55 13.29
N PHE A 313 23.85 -0.45 13.39
CA PHE A 313 24.63 0.62 12.77
C PHE A 313 25.80 0.07 11.97
N LEU A 314 26.23 0.83 10.97
CA LEU A 314 27.48 0.60 10.26
C LEU A 314 28.20 1.95 10.13
N VAL A 315 29.46 2.00 10.54
CA VAL A 315 30.31 3.18 10.38
C VAL A 315 31.43 2.79 9.44
N LYS A 316 31.45 3.37 8.23
CA LYS A 316 32.37 2.95 7.17
C LYS A 316 33.82 3.10 7.62
N GLY A 317 34.60 2.03 7.52
CA GLY A 317 36.01 2.00 7.93
C GLY A 317 36.23 1.92 9.45
N ASN A 318 35.18 1.73 10.24
CA ASN A 318 35.26 1.56 11.70
C ASN A 318 34.31 0.46 12.19
N THR A 319 34.43 0.08 13.46
CA THR A 319 33.51 -0.87 14.10
C THR A 319 32.94 -0.25 15.36
N VAL A 320 31.65 -0.41 15.60
CA VAL A 320 31.01 0.05 16.85
C VAL A 320 31.39 -0.90 17.98
N ASP A 321 31.97 -0.36 19.03
CA ASP A 321 32.46 -1.11 20.20
C ASP A 321 31.43 -1.12 21.34
N ALA A 322 30.68 -0.03 21.50
CA ALA A 322 29.60 0.09 22.47
C ALA A 322 28.46 0.98 21.95
N VAL A 323 27.25 0.74 22.48
CA VAL A 323 26.05 1.52 22.17
C VAL A 323 25.37 1.92 23.47
N ALA A 324 25.09 3.21 23.63
CA ALA A 324 24.39 3.75 24.78
C ALA A 324 23.16 4.54 24.32
N VAL A 325 22.00 4.29 24.93
CA VAL A 325 20.75 5.00 24.68
C VAL A 325 20.54 6.05 25.77
N SER A 326 20.09 7.25 25.41
CA SER A 326 19.72 8.30 26.35
C SER A 326 18.51 7.91 27.21
N GLU A 327 18.34 8.55 28.37
CA GLU A 327 17.21 8.26 29.29
C GLU A 327 15.84 8.50 28.66
N ASP A 328 15.71 9.45 27.73
CA ASP A 328 14.48 9.72 26.99
C ASP A 328 14.27 8.76 25.80
N GLY A 329 15.21 7.84 25.57
CA GLY A 329 15.20 6.89 24.47
C GLY A 329 15.44 7.50 23.09
N LYS A 330 15.63 8.82 22.94
CA LYS A 330 15.63 9.47 21.61
C LYS A 330 17.00 9.64 21.00
N SER A 331 18.08 9.40 21.74
CA SER A 331 19.44 9.50 21.24
C SER A 331 20.23 8.24 21.51
N VAL A 332 21.01 7.82 20.53
CA VAL A 332 21.92 6.68 20.62
C VAL A 332 23.33 7.16 20.37
N THR A 333 24.22 6.92 21.32
CA THR A 333 25.65 7.21 21.21
C THR A 333 26.37 5.92 20.82
N LEU A 334 27.09 5.97 19.70
CA LEU A 334 27.91 4.88 19.17
C LEU A 334 29.37 5.14 19.52
N THR A 335 29.96 4.37 20.42
CA THR A 335 31.40 4.41 20.68
C THR A 335 32.12 3.53 19.66
N LEU A 336 33.15 4.06 19.01
CA LEU A 336 33.87 3.38 17.93
C LEU A 336 35.17 2.74 18.40
N LYS A 337 35.54 1.59 17.83
CA LYS A 337 36.77 0.87 18.19
C LYS A 337 38.04 1.62 17.81
N ASN A 338 38.06 2.36 16.70
CA ASN A 338 39.17 3.23 16.29
C ASN A 338 38.74 4.70 16.30
N ALA A 339 39.64 5.62 16.61
CA ALA A 339 39.33 7.05 16.52
C ALA A 339 39.24 7.50 15.06
N ILE A 340 38.30 8.39 14.77
CA ILE A 340 38.15 9.07 13.49
C ILE A 340 39.17 10.22 13.43
N SER A 341 39.67 10.52 12.23
CA SER A 341 40.58 11.66 12.05
C SER A 341 39.85 12.99 12.22
N GLN A 342 40.51 13.97 12.83
CA GLN A 342 39.97 15.32 12.98
C GLN A 342 39.63 15.92 11.60
N GLN A 343 38.50 16.63 11.49
CA GLN A 343 38.02 17.28 10.26
C GLN A 343 37.87 16.31 9.07
N SER A 344 37.39 15.08 9.33
CA SER A 344 37.14 14.09 8.27
C SER A 344 35.67 13.71 8.16
N ASP A 345 35.26 13.33 6.96
CA ASP A 345 33.92 12.84 6.68
C ASP A 345 33.83 11.33 6.92
N VAL A 346 32.78 10.90 7.62
CA VAL A 346 32.47 9.48 7.85
C VAL A 346 31.05 9.18 7.40
N GLU A 347 30.89 8.09 6.66
CA GLU A 347 29.59 7.56 6.22
C GLU A 347 29.05 6.63 7.31
N VAL A 348 27.86 6.95 7.81
CA VAL A 348 27.17 6.20 8.85
C VAL A 348 25.84 5.71 8.31
N THR A 349 25.60 4.42 8.46
CA THR A 349 24.33 3.78 8.11
C THR A 349 23.59 3.38 9.37
N VAL A 350 22.43 3.99 9.59
CA VAL A 350 21.44 3.54 10.57
C VAL A 350 20.53 2.55 9.86
N LYS A 351 20.54 1.29 10.29
CA LYS A 351 19.80 0.24 9.60
C LYS A 351 18.31 0.31 9.97
N SER A 352 17.48 -0.13 9.03
CA SER A 352 16.02 -0.22 9.15
C SER A 352 15.54 -1.08 10.33
N ASN A 353 16.42 -1.92 10.91
CA ASN A 353 16.10 -2.79 12.04
C ASN A 353 16.22 -2.10 13.42
N VAL A 354 16.50 -0.79 13.49
CA VAL A 354 16.35 0.00 14.73
C VAL A 354 14.87 0.00 15.12
N LYS A 355 14.55 -0.52 16.30
CA LYS A 355 13.19 -0.59 16.85
C LYS A 355 12.89 0.59 17.75
N PHE A 356 11.63 1.00 17.78
CA PHE A 356 11.09 2.06 18.62
C PHE A 356 10.21 1.49 19.71
N GLU A 357 10.06 2.20 20.83
CA GLU A 357 9.15 1.79 21.92
C GLU A 357 7.70 1.65 21.45
N SER A 358 7.33 2.35 20.38
CA SER A 358 6.05 2.18 19.68
C SER A 358 5.90 0.83 18.97
N GLY A 359 6.95 0.00 18.92
CA GLY A 359 7.02 -1.25 18.18
C GLY A 359 7.37 -1.07 16.70
N ALA A 360 7.41 0.17 16.19
CA ALA A 360 7.76 0.47 14.80
C ALA A 360 9.29 0.42 14.58
N SER A 361 9.72 0.25 13.34
CA SER A 361 11.13 0.35 12.94
C SER A 361 11.31 1.42 11.87
N LEU A 362 12.55 1.83 11.61
CA LEU A 362 12.84 2.76 10.50
C LEU A 362 12.35 2.18 9.15
N PRO A 363 11.76 3.00 8.26
CA PRO A 363 11.19 2.52 6.99
C PRO A 363 12.26 2.00 6.01
N GLU A 364 13.48 2.55 6.07
CA GLU A 364 14.62 2.14 5.27
C GLU A 364 15.93 2.39 6.02
N ASN A 365 17.05 1.89 5.48
CA ASN A 365 18.36 2.23 6.03
C ASN A 365 18.66 3.71 5.74
N VAL A 366 18.96 4.49 6.77
CA VAL A 366 19.38 5.88 6.61
C VAL A 366 20.89 5.91 6.49
N VAL A 367 21.40 6.26 5.31
CA VAL A 367 22.83 6.47 5.07
C VAL A 367 23.11 7.96 5.04
N GLN A 368 23.98 8.43 5.93
CA GLN A 368 24.36 9.83 5.99
C GLN A 368 25.87 9.97 6.16
N THR A 369 26.46 10.87 5.37
CA THR A 369 27.85 11.32 5.58
C THR A 369 27.86 12.50 6.53
N ILE A 370 28.65 12.40 7.60
CA ILE A 370 28.81 13.45 8.60
C ILE A 370 30.26 13.89 8.69
N GLY A 371 30.49 15.20 8.84
CA GLY A 371 31.81 15.73 9.17
C GLY A 371 32.05 15.59 10.67
N VAL A 372 33.21 15.03 11.04
CA VAL A 372 33.61 14.83 12.44
C VAL A 372 34.58 15.93 12.83
N THR A 373 34.15 16.76 13.78
CA THR A 373 34.99 17.82 14.36
C THR A 373 34.83 17.85 15.86
N ASP A 374 35.95 17.65 16.54
CA ASP A 374 36.04 17.77 17.99
C ASP A 374 36.68 19.11 18.36
N VAL A 375 35.94 19.92 19.11
CA VAL A 375 36.37 21.25 19.60
C VAL A 375 36.07 21.41 21.09
N THR A 376 35.61 20.35 21.75
CA THR A 376 35.20 20.36 23.15
C THR A 376 36.38 19.99 24.03
N ILE A 377 36.41 20.56 25.24
CA ILE A 377 37.43 20.19 26.23
C ILE A 377 36.76 19.22 27.21
N PRO A 378 37.35 18.03 27.47
CA PRO A 378 36.76 17.06 28.38
C PRO A 378 36.71 17.61 29.82
N VAL A 379 35.56 17.44 30.46
CA VAL A 379 35.29 17.90 31.83
C VAL A 379 35.05 16.69 32.73
N MET A 380 35.68 16.67 33.90
CA MET A 380 35.34 15.70 34.95
C MET A 380 34.08 16.16 35.68
N GLU A 381 32.97 15.45 35.50
CA GLU A 381 31.64 15.85 35.97
C GLU A 381 31.46 15.54 37.45
N SER A 382 31.63 14.27 37.83
CA SER A 382 31.27 13.76 39.15
C SER A 382 32.25 12.70 39.67
N ILE A 383 32.26 12.52 40.99
CA ILE A 383 32.90 11.41 41.68
C ILE A 383 31.83 10.64 42.47
N ALA A 384 31.88 9.31 42.47
CA ALA A 384 30.92 8.48 43.20
C ALA A 384 31.58 7.25 43.81
N LEU A 385 31.29 6.99 45.08
CA LEU A 385 31.76 5.79 45.78
C LEU A 385 31.00 4.56 45.27
N THR A 386 31.71 3.52 44.84
CA THR A 386 31.11 2.31 44.24
C THR A 386 31.35 1.05 45.06
N GLY A 387 32.35 1.06 45.94
CA GLY A 387 32.69 -0.07 46.78
C GLY A 387 33.60 0.33 47.95
N PRO A 388 33.95 -0.62 48.83
CA PRO A 388 34.78 -0.37 50.01
C PRO A 388 36.15 0.23 49.70
N ASN A 389 36.72 -0.07 48.53
CA ASN A 389 37.99 0.43 48.04
C ASN A 389 37.91 0.98 46.61
N THR A 390 36.70 1.20 46.08
CA THR A 390 36.51 1.66 44.71
C THR A 390 35.60 2.87 44.62
N PHE A 391 35.96 3.80 43.76
CA PHE A 391 35.11 4.90 43.36
C PHE A 391 35.27 5.17 41.86
N THR A 392 34.30 5.86 41.29
CA THR A 392 34.27 6.21 39.86
C THR A 392 34.32 7.71 39.66
N ILE A 393 34.94 8.14 38.57
CA ILE A 393 34.91 9.52 38.08
C ILE A 393 34.32 9.50 36.68
N LYS A 394 33.32 10.36 36.44
CA LYS A 394 32.65 10.48 35.15
C LYS A 394 33.19 11.67 34.36
N PHE A 395 33.53 11.46 33.09
CA PHE A 395 33.90 12.50 32.15
C PHE A 395 32.72 12.89 31.25
N SER A 396 32.69 14.14 30.78
CA SER A 396 31.68 14.67 29.86
C SER A 396 31.75 14.05 28.46
N GLU A 397 32.91 13.52 28.09
CA GLU A 397 33.18 12.86 26.81
C GLU A 397 34.30 11.82 26.95
N PRO A 398 34.46 10.90 25.98
CA PRO A 398 35.51 9.88 26.04
C PRO A 398 36.92 10.45 26.11
N VAL A 399 37.67 10.02 27.12
CA VAL A 399 39.11 10.31 27.24
C VAL A 399 39.93 9.09 26.83
N LYS A 400 41.21 9.29 26.52
CA LYS A 400 42.13 8.21 26.15
C LYS A 400 43.14 7.92 27.25
N GLU A 401 43.55 6.66 27.28
CA GLU A 401 44.77 6.21 27.97
C GLU A 401 46.00 6.60 27.13
N THR A 402 47.01 7.23 27.73
CA THR A 402 48.24 7.63 27.02
C THR A 402 49.37 6.62 27.23
N SER A 403 50.18 6.40 26.20
CA SER A 403 51.36 5.50 26.25
C SER A 403 52.44 5.95 27.24
N ALA A 404 52.34 7.17 27.78
CA ALA A 404 53.25 7.74 28.78
C ALA A 404 52.81 7.49 30.23
N GLY A 405 51.74 6.71 30.43
CA GLY A 405 51.09 6.51 31.71
C GLY A 405 49.77 7.28 31.78
N SER A 406 48.71 6.60 32.21
CA SER A 406 47.39 7.15 32.53
C SER A 406 47.51 8.40 33.42
N GLY A 407 46.54 9.30 33.34
CA GLY A 407 46.49 10.48 34.20
C GLY A 407 46.70 10.17 35.69
N SER A 408 47.22 11.15 36.44
CA SER A 408 47.47 11.01 37.87
C SER A 408 46.19 11.13 38.68
N VAL A 409 45.95 10.19 39.59
CA VAL A 409 44.95 10.32 40.66
C VAL A 409 45.68 10.34 41.99
N LEU A 410 45.52 11.42 42.76
CA LEU A 410 46.10 11.60 44.09
C LEU A 410 44.98 11.73 45.11
N ILE A 411 44.99 10.88 46.14
CA ILE A 411 44.02 10.92 47.23
C ILE A 411 44.71 11.53 48.46
N ASN A 412 44.18 12.63 48.98
CA ASN A 412 44.77 13.51 49.99
C ASN A 412 46.24 13.80 49.69
N ASN A 413 46.51 14.34 48.50
CA ASN A 413 47.86 14.66 48.03
C ASN A 413 48.84 13.46 48.02
N GLY A 414 48.34 12.25 47.78
CA GLY A 414 49.13 11.02 47.67
C GLY A 414 49.35 10.28 48.99
N ILE A 415 48.68 10.68 50.07
CA ILE A 415 48.72 9.96 51.35
C ILE A 415 48.12 8.56 51.21
N PHE A 416 47.05 8.41 50.44
CA PHE A 416 46.43 7.11 50.16
C PHE A 416 46.83 6.62 48.76
N GLY A 417 47.34 5.39 48.70
CA GLY A 417 47.78 4.76 47.46
C GLY A 417 46.61 4.39 46.54
N VAL A 418 46.83 4.52 45.24
CA VAL A 418 45.95 4.01 44.19
C VAL A 418 46.56 2.71 43.67
N ALA A 419 45.86 1.59 43.86
CA ALA A 419 46.29 0.28 43.37
C ALA A 419 46.07 0.13 41.87
N ASP A 420 44.92 0.59 41.39
CA ASP A 420 44.55 0.45 39.99
C ASP A 420 43.69 1.62 39.51
N LYS A 421 43.75 1.87 38.20
CA LYS A 421 42.96 2.85 37.47
C LYS A 421 42.53 2.21 36.17
N ALA A 422 41.24 1.95 36.05
CA ALA A 422 40.65 1.31 34.88
C ALA A 422 39.64 2.26 34.24
N LEU A 423 39.95 2.75 33.05
CA LEU A 423 38.99 3.48 32.23
C LEU A 423 38.03 2.47 31.57
N SER A 424 36.74 2.77 31.59
CA SER A 424 35.72 1.99 30.90
C SER A 424 35.96 1.95 29.39
N ASN A 425 35.42 0.93 28.72
CA ASN A 425 35.58 0.77 27.27
C ASN A 425 35.05 1.98 26.47
N ASP A 426 34.02 2.66 26.98
CA ASP A 426 33.47 3.88 26.40
C ASP A 426 34.33 5.15 26.67
N GLY A 427 35.37 5.04 27.49
CA GLY A 427 36.26 6.15 27.83
C GLY A 427 35.65 7.19 28.79
N ARG A 428 34.43 6.98 29.29
CA ARG A 428 33.69 8.00 30.08
C ARG A 428 33.76 7.81 31.59
N THR A 429 34.11 6.61 32.07
CA THR A 429 34.14 6.31 33.49
C THR A 429 35.50 5.77 33.89
N LEU A 430 36.21 6.51 34.75
CA LEU A 430 37.43 6.05 35.38
C LEU A 430 37.08 5.38 36.70
N THR A 431 37.28 4.07 36.79
CA THR A 431 37.23 3.32 38.04
C THR A 431 38.60 3.40 38.71
N VAL A 432 38.62 3.88 39.95
CA VAL A 432 39.83 3.98 40.76
C VAL A 432 39.73 3.00 41.92
N THR A 433 40.73 2.14 42.04
CA THR A 433 40.85 1.19 43.15
C THR A 433 41.95 1.65 44.10
N THR A 434 41.62 1.81 45.38
CA THR A 434 42.59 2.20 46.41
C THR A 434 43.43 1.00 46.86
N SER A 435 44.69 1.24 47.25
CA SER A 435 45.58 0.20 47.78
C SER A 435 45.14 -0.35 49.14
N SER A 436 44.31 0.40 49.86
CA SER A 436 43.65 -0.07 51.08
C SER A 436 42.33 -0.75 50.73
N ASN A 437 42.00 -1.87 51.37
CA ASN A 437 40.75 -2.60 51.16
C ASN A 437 39.50 -1.86 51.70
N THR A 438 39.70 -0.93 52.64
CA THR A 438 38.67 -0.05 53.18
C THR A 438 39.31 1.28 53.58
N LEU A 439 38.54 2.37 53.53
CA LEU A 439 38.91 3.66 54.10
C LEU A 439 38.07 3.95 55.35
N ALA A 440 38.52 4.87 56.19
CA ALA A 440 37.71 5.34 57.32
C ALA A 440 36.58 6.24 56.78
N GLU A 441 35.45 6.34 57.49
CA GLU A 441 34.41 7.30 57.10
C GLU A 441 34.93 8.73 57.21
N GLY A 442 34.66 9.53 56.19
CA GLY A 442 35.16 10.91 56.11
C GLY A 442 35.33 11.39 54.68
N ASN A 443 35.76 12.64 54.56
CA ASN A 443 35.92 13.29 53.27
C ASN A 443 37.36 13.17 52.77
N TYR A 444 37.51 12.75 51.51
CA TYR A 444 38.78 12.53 50.84
C TYR A 444 38.93 13.47 49.66
N GLU A 445 40.00 14.26 49.66
CA GLU A 445 40.37 15.10 48.53
C GLU A 445 40.97 14.24 47.42
N VAL A 446 40.29 14.14 46.28
CA VAL A 446 40.73 13.36 45.13
C VAL A 446 41.10 14.32 44.00
N LYS A 447 42.40 14.47 43.75
CA LYS A 447 42.92 15.29 42.66
C LYS A 447 43.23 14.43 41.44
N VAL A 448 42.60 14.75 40.32
CA VAL A 448 42.74 14.01 39.06
C VAL A 448 43.28 14.94 37.99
N ASN A 449 44.27 14.47 37.23
CA ASN A 449 44.96 15.26 36.21
C ASN A 449 45.54 14.38 35.10
N GLY A 450 45.87 14.96 33.94
CA GLY A 450 46.63 14.26 32.88
C GLY A 450 45.80 13.33 32.00
N TYR A 451 44.49 13.54 31.92
CA TYR A 451 43.63 12.89 30.92
C TYR A 451 43.38 13.84 29.76
N SER A 452 43.34 13.31 28.54
CA SER A 452 43.02 14.06 27.32
C SER A 452 42.04 13.25 26.49
N ASP A 453 41.27 13.92 25.64
CA ASP A 453 40.43 13.26 24.64
C ASP A 453 41.25 12.74 23.43
N TYR A 454 40.52 12.27 22.43
CA TYR A 454 41.08 11.78 21.17
C TYR A 454 41.54 12.89 20.23
N ALA A 455 41.06 14.13 20.38
CA ALA A 455 41.57 15.32 19.70
C ALA A 455 42.82 15.92 20.34
N ASN A 456 43.22 15.42 21.51
CA ASN A 456 44.30 15.90 22.38
C ASN A 456 43.98 17.18 23.18
N PHE A 457 42.71 17.55 23.37
CA PHE A 457 42.39 18.54 24.39
C PHE A 457 42.58 17.92 25.78
N ALA A 458 43.36 18.60 26.62
CA ALA A 458 43.62 18.15 27.98
C ALA A 458 42.44 18.50 28.89
N ALA A 459 41.94 17.50 29.61
CA ALA A 459 40.96 17.71 30.66
C ALA A 459 41.57 18.61 31.74
N VAL A 460 40.84 19.66 32.11
CA VAL A 460 41.30 20.56 33.18
C VAL A 460 41.36 19.78 34.48
N GLY A 461 42.55 19.69 35.07
CA GLY A 461 42.76 18.99 36.35
C GLY A 461 41.77 19.48 37.41
N LYS A 462 41.11 18.54 38.09
CA LYS A 462 40.02 18.83 39.03
C LYS A 462 40.29 18.12 40.35
N THR A 463 39.96 18.82 41.44
CA THR A 463 39.95 18.27 42.78
C THR A 463 38.50 18.04 43.20
N PHE A 464 38.19 16.81 43.58
CA PHE A 464 36.90 16.40 44.11
C PHE A 464 37.00 16.18 45.62
N ASN A 465 35.86 16.35 46.30
CA ASN A 465 35.67 15.93 47.68
C ASN A 465 34.80 14.67 47.67
N LEU A 466 35.42 13.51 47.90
CA LEU A 466 34.74 12.23 48.01
C LEU A 466 34.32 12.00 49.46
N ASP A 467 33.03 12.09 49.73
CA ASP A 467 32.46 11.68 51.01
C ASP A 467 32.41 10.15 51.08
N TYR A 468 33.36 9.54 51.78
CA TYR A 468 33.39 8.10 52.00
C TYR A 468 32.45 7.75 53.15
N LYS A 469 31.33 7.15 52.81
CA LYS A 469 30.35 6.62 53.76
C LYS A 469 30.04 5.18 53.40
N LYS A 470 30.12 4.28 54.37
CA LYS A 470 29.85 2.87 54.12
C LYS A 470 28.39 2.70 53.70
N ASP A 471 28.16 2.03 52.57
CA ASP A 471 26.82 1.61 52.19
C ASP A 471 26.39 0.41 53.05
N VAL A 472 25.28 0.57 53.75
CA VAL A 472 24.68 -0.44 54.63
C VAL A 472 23.29 -0.88 54.17
N THR A 473 22.87 -0.45 52.98
CA THR A 473 21.52 -0.71 52.46
C THR A 473 21.51 -1.99 51.62
N ALA A 474 20.56 -2.89 51.92
CA ALA A 474 20.41 -4.15 51.19
C ALA A 474 19.94 -3.92 49.74
N PRO A 475 20.36 -4.78 48.79
CA PRO A 475 19.85 -4.72 47.42
C PRO A 475 18.36 -5.12 47.36
N THR A 476 17.62 -4.61 46.36
CA THR A 476 16.18 -4.85 46.18
C THR A 476 15.84 -5.19 44.71
N PRO A 477 15.15 -6.31 44.42
CA PRO A 477 14.69 -6.66 43.07
C PRO A 477 13.28 -6.13 42.75
N LYS A 478 13.04 -5.83 41.47
CA LYS A 478 11.73 -5.48 40.89
C LYS A 478 11.45 -6.29 39.62
N LEU A 479 10.17 -6.48 39.30
CA LEU A 479 9.72 -7.13 38.06
C LEU A 479 9.69 -6.11 36.92
N VAL A 480 10.22 -6.48 35.74
CA VAL A 480 10.23 -5.65 34.53
C VAL A 480 9.20 -6.14 33.52
N SER A 481 9.15 -7.45 33.24
CA SER A 481 8.19 -8.06 32.32
C SER A 481 7.97 -9.54 32.65
N ALA A 482 6.85 -10.13 32.20
CA ALA A 482 6.53 -11.54 32.37
C ALA A 482 5.55 -12.05 31.30
N SER A 483 5.76 -13.27 30.81
CA SER A 483 4.91 -14.02 29.87
C SER A 483 4.85 -15.50 30.31
N GLN A 484 4.12 -16.37 29.59
CA GLN A 484 4.07 -17.81 29.92
C GLN A 484 5.46 -18.47 29.92
N ASN A 485 6.42 -17.95 29.15
CA ASN A 485 7.72 -18.59 28.92
C ASN A 485 8.93 -17.73 29.32
N GLU A 486 8.76 -16.46 29.70
CA GLU A 486 9.89 -15.55 30.01
C GLU A 486 9.54 -14.52 31.08
N VAL A 487 10.50 -14.21 31.96
CA VAL A 487 10.39 -13.19 33.02
C VAL A 487 11.67 -12.35 33.11
N VAL A 488 11.56 -11.04 33.32
CA VAL A 488 12.73 -10.16 33.53
C VAL A 488 12.68 -9.52 34.92
N VAL A 489 13.78 -9.64 35.68
CA VAL A 489 13.96 -9.09 37.04
C VAL A 489 15.16 -8.13 37.06
N GLU A 490 15.02 -6.98 37.71
CA GLU A 490 16.08 -5.97 37.84
C GLU A 490 16.31 -5.60 39.32
N PHE A 491 17.56 -5.51 39.76
CA PHE A 491 17.94 -5.03 41.08
C PHE A 491 18.28 -3.53 41.07
N ASP A 492 18.10 -2.85 42.19
CA ASP A 492 18.55 -1.45 42.37
C ASP A 492 20.07 -1.28 42.29
N LYS A 493 20.82 -2.32 42.69
CA LYS A 493 22.29 -2.42 42.65
C LYS A 493 22.72 -3.73 42.00
N ALA A 494 23.94 -3.77 41.48
CA ALA A 494 24.51 -5.03 40.99
C ALA A 494 24.69 -6.03 42.15
N VAL A 495 24.31 -7.29 41.92
CA VAL A 495 24.31 -8.35 42.92
C VAL A 495 25.06 -9.60 42.45
N THR A 496 25.69 -10.29 43.40
CA THR A 496 26.37 -11.57 43.17
C THR A 496 26.04 -12.54 44.28
N GLN A 497 26.42 -13.80 44.12
CA GLN A 497 26.48 -14.75 45.22
C GLN A 497 27.61 -14.37 46.18
N GLU A 498 27.46 -14.68 47.47
CA GLU A 498 28.52 -14.52 48.47
C GLU A 498 29.80 -15.28 48.05
N GLY A 499 30.81 -14.52 47.61
CA GLY A 499 32.03 -15.04 46.95
C GLY A 499 32.20 -14.63 45.48
N GLY A 500 31.30 -13.82 44.92
CA GLY A 500 31.47 -13.11 43.65
C GLY A 500 30.94 -13.81 42.39
N ALA A 501 30.29 -14.97 42.50
CA ALA A 501 29.71 -15.67 41.34
C ALA A 501 28.37 -15.04 40.90
N LYS A 502 28.01 -15.17 39.61
CA LYS A 502 26.70 -14.73 39.09
C LYS A 502 25.56 -15.56 39.69
N LEU A 503 24.36 -14.99 39.81
CA LEU A 503 23.18 -15.75 40.26
C LEU A 503 22.80 -16.82 39.23
N THR A 504 22.41 -18.00 39.69
CA THR A 504 21.98 -19.13 38.86
C THR A 504 20.46 -19.28 38.86
N ALA A 505 19.92 -20.17 38.02
CA ALA A 505 18.50 -20.52 38.00
C ALA A 505 17.93 -20.91 39.38
N ASP A 506 18.74 -21.48 40.27
CA ASP A 506 18.30 -21.90 41.60
C ASP A 506 17.83 -20.75 42.50
N PHE A 507 18.25 -19.50 42.21
CA PHE A 507 17.83 -18.31 42.96
C PHE A 507 16.43 -17.84 42.59
N PHE A 508 15.82 -18.42 41.56
CA PHE A 508 14.53 -18.01 41.02
C PHE A 508 13.58 -19.19 40.89
N TYR A 509 12.31 -18.98 41.21
CA TYR A 509 11.25 -19.94 40.90
C TYR A 509 9.91 -19.22 40.77
N HIS A 510 8.89 -19.87 40.23
CA HIS A 510 7.53 -19.34 40.25
C HIS A 510 6.55 -20.36 40.81
N THR A 511 5.52 -19.90 41.51
CA THR A 511 4.45 -20.74 42.11
C THR A 511 4.95 -21.75 43.16
N TYR A 512 5.77 -22.73 42.77
CA TYR A 512 6.39 -23.75 43.62
C TYR A 512 7.91 -23.72 43.49
N SER A 513 8.64 -23.99 44.56
CA SER A 513 10.11 -23.92 44.60
C SER A 513 10.85 -24.88 43.65
N SER A 514 10.16 -25.90 43.14
CA SER A 514 10.67 -26.82 42.13
C SER A 514 10.57 -26.27 40.70
N TRP A 515 9.81 -25.20 40.48
CA TRP A 515 9.51 -24.64 39.15
C TRP A 515 10.45 -23.49 38.85
N LYS A 516 11.66 -23.86 38.44
CA LYS A 516 12.79 -22.94 38.21
C LYS A 516 12.91 -22.62 36.72
N PRO A 517 13.50 -21.45 36.35
CA PRO A 517 13.80 -21.18 34.96
C PRO A 517 14.85 -22.16 34.44
N VAL A 518 14.77 -22.48 33.16
CA VAL A 518 15.72 -23.31 32.41
C VAL A 518 17.03 -22.57 32.20
N SER A 519 17.00 -21.24 32.03
CA SER A 519 18.19 -20.41 31.92
C SER A 519 18.01 -19.04 32.58
N VAL A 520 19.14 -18.47 33.00
CA VAL A 520 19.24 -17.11 33.55
C VAL A 520 20.39 -16.38 32.87
N ASP A 521 20.07 -15.28 32.19
CA ASP A 521 21.04 -14.48 31.42
C ASP A 521 21.20 -13.07 32.07
N THR A 522 22.44 -12.56 32.14
CA THR A 522 22.78 -11.21 32.65
C THR A 522 24.15 -10.71 32.17
N ASP A 523 24.23 -9.42 31.79
CA ASP A 523 25.45 -8.74 31.35
C ASP A 523 26.09 -7.86 32.44
N ASP A 524 25.27 -7.29 33.34
CA ASP A 524 25.67 -6.26 34.31
C ASP A 524 25.49 -6.69 35.78
N ASN A 525 25.02 -7.92 36.03
CA ASN A 525 24.63 -8.44 37.34
C ASN A 525 23.56 -7.61 38.05
N LYS A 526 22.84 -6.76 37.32
CA LYS A 526 21.73 -5.93 37.82
C LYS A 526 20.42 -6.39 37.18
N LYS A 527 20.40 -6.71 35.88
CA LYS A 527 19.21 -7.18 35.15
C LYS A 527 19.36 -8.64 34.74
N PHE A 528 18.34 -9.46 35.04
CA PHE A 528 18.32 -10.91 34.85
C PHE A 528 17.11 -11.32 34.02
N THR A 529 17.34 -12.05 32.92
CA THR A 529 16.29 -12.65 32.08
C THR A 529 16.15 -14.14 32.39
N LEU A 530 14.96 -14.56 32.79
CA LEU A 530 14.61 -15.91 33.22
C LEU A 530 13.74 -16.58 32.14
N ARG A 531 14.17 -17.73 31.61
CA ARG A 531 13.41 -18.46 30.57
C ARG A 531 12.81 -19.75 31.09
N PHE A 532 11.58 -20.05 30.69
CA PHE A 532 10.81 -21.26 31.00
C PHE A 532 10.40 -21.92 29.68
N SER A 533 10.42 -23.25 29.59
CA SER A 533 10.10 -23.99 28.35
C SER A 533 9.31 -25.25 28.65
N ASP A 534 8.44 -25.69 27.74
CA ASP A 534 7.79 -27.00 27.78
C ASP A 534 8.37 -27.89 26.67
N THR A 535 9.51 -28.55 26.92
CA THR A 535 10.22 -29.31 25.87
C THR A 535 10.33 -30.81 26.14
N ASN A 536 9.92 -31.30 27.32
CA ASN A 536 10.03 -32.71 27.67
C ASN A 536 8.70 -33.32 28.16
N PRO A 537 8.02 -34.17 27.38
CA PRO A 537 6.80 -34.83 27.81
C PRO A 537 7.00 -35.85 28.97
N ALA A 538 8.24 -36.19 29.34
CA ALA A 538 8.56 -37.08 30.46
C ALA A 538 8.94 -36.33 31.76
N THR A 539 9.28 -35.04 31.69
CA THR A 539 9.53 -34.18 32.85
C THR A 539 8.74 -32.90 32.63
N GLN A 540 7.63 -32.73 33.34
CA GLN A 540 6.81 -31.53 33.22
C GLN A 540 7.64 -30.32 33.66
N ASP A 541 8.18 -29.57 32.70
CA ASP A 541 8.70 -28.24 32.95
C ASP A 541 7.51 -27.29 33.04
N PHE A 542 7.48 -26.48 34.09
CA PHE A 542 6.30 -25.70 34.41
C PHE A 542 6.46 -24.30 33.82
N ILE A 543 5.73 -24.05 32.74
CA ILE A 543 5.49 -22.69 32.26
C ILE A 543 4.67 -21.89 33.26
N LEU A 544 4.67 -20.56 33.15
CA LEU A 544 3.86 -19.71 34.01
C LEU A 544 2.37 -19.89 33.65
N PRO A 545 1.50 -20.30 34.58
CA PRO A 545 0.07 -20.50 34.30
C PRO A 545 -0.64 -19.17 34.05
N GLU A 546 -1.79 -19.20 33.36
CA GLU A 546 -2.66 -18.04 33.21
C GLU A 546 -3.11 -17.48 34.58
N GLY A 547 -3.21 -16.15 34.67
CA GLY A 547 -3.60 -15.43 35.88
C GLY A 547 -2.42 -14.88 36.68
N ASN A 548 -2.64 -14.63 37.96
CA ASN A 548 -1.62 -14.04 38.83
C ASN A 548 -0.61 -15.10 39.26
N VAL A 549 0.63 -14.94 38.81
CA VAL A 549 1.77 -15.81 39.12
C VAL A 549 2.75 -15.05 40.01
N THR A 550 3.27 -15.73 41.03
CA THR A 550 4.32 -15.19 41.90
C THR A 550 5.67 -15.72 41.45
N VAL A 551 6.57 -14.82 41.06
CA VAL A 551 7.99 -15.09 40.82
C VAL A 551 8.77 -14.75 42.08
N SER A 552 9.50 -15.71 42.61
CA SER A 552 10.25 -15.58 43.86
C SER A 552 11.74 -15.47 43.58
N VAL A 553 12.39 -14.49 44.23
CA VAL A 553 13.85 -14.29 44.25
C VAL A 553 14.34 -14.67 45.64
N LEU A 554 15.17 -15.71 45.73
CA LEU A 554 15.69 -16.22 47.00
C LEU A 554 16.85 -15.38 47.52
N LYS A 555 16.88 -15.16 48.83
CA LYS A 555 17.98 -14.44 49.50
C LYS A 555 19.27 -15.23 49.58
N ALA A 556 19.18 -16.56 49.56
CA ALA A 556 20.35 -17.45 49.57
C ALA A 556 20.02 -18.82 48.97
N VAL A 557 21.02 -19.43 48.32
CA VAL A 557 20.99 -20.82 47.85
C VAL A 557 22.29 -21.49 48.26
N ASN A 558 22.24 -22.72 48.80
CA ASN A 558 23.42 -23.46 49.23
C ASN A 558 24.36 -22.64 50.15
N GLU A 559 23.79 -21.95 51.13
CA GLU A 559 24.49 -21.04 52.07
C GLU A 559 25.15 -19.81 51.43
N LYS A 560 24.96 -19.58 50.12
CA LYS A 560 25.44 -18.39 49.42
C LYS A 560 24.35 -17.33 49.34
N ALA A 561 24.51 -16.26 50.12
CA ALA A 561 23.59 -15.13 50.09
C ALA A 561 23.74 -14.30 48.80
N VAL A 562 22.65 -13.68 48.35
CA VAL A 562 22.70 -12.60 47.36
C VAL A 562 23.27 -11.35 48.05
N VAL A 563 24.41 -10.86 47.57
CA VAL A 563 25.13 -9.72 48.15
C VAL A 563 25.42 -8.66 47.11
N ASP A 564 25.40 -7.40 47.53
CA ASP A 564 25.98 -6.30 46.76
C ASP A 564 27.52 -6.27 46.91
N MET A 565 28.18 -5.30 46.26
CA MET A 565 29.63 -5.12 46.32
C MET A 565 30.15 -4.70 47.72
N TRP A 566 29.28 -4.22 48.61
CA TRP A 566 29.60 -3.88 50.00
C TRP A 566 29.36 -5.04 50.96
N GLY A 567 28.88 -6.17 50.46
CA GLY A 567 28.53 -7.35 51.24
C GLY A 567 27.17 -7.23 51.95
N ASN A 568 26.36 -6.22 51.61
CA ASN A 568 25.00 -6.12 52.14
C ASN A 568 24.17 -7.26 51.52
N LYS A 569 23.59 -8.09 52.39
CA LYS A 569 22.79 -9.25 51.99
C LYS A 569 21.38 -8.79 51.62
N LEU A 570 20.81 -9.41 50.58
CA LEU A 570 19.37 -9.32 50.31
C LEU A 570 18.61 -9.70 51.58
N ALA A 571 17.73 -8.81 52.05
CA ALA A 571 17.15 -8.89 53.40
C ALA A 571 16.33 -10.17 53.59
N ASP A 572 15.41 -10.43 52.65
CA ASP A 572 14.51 -11.58 52.66
C ASP A 572 14.19 -12.07 51.24
N ASP A 573 13.58 -13.25 51.14
CA ASP A 573 13.07 -13.74 49.86
C ASP A 573 12.00 -12.79 49.34
N VAL A 574 12.14 -12.35 48.09
CA VAL A 574 11.25 -11.36 47.48
C VAL A 574 10.27 -12.05 46.55
N LYS A 575 8.98 -11.74 46.72
CA LYS A 575 7.89 -12.26 45.88
C LYS A 575 7.37 -11.16 44.96
N LEU A 576 7.60 -11.34 43.67
CA LEU A 576 7.16 -10.45 42.61
C LEU A 576 5.89 -11.03 41.97
N THR A 577 4.84 -10.24 41.78
CA THR A 577 3.58 -10.71 41.19
C THR A 577 3.50 -10.26 39.73
N ALA A 578 3.22 -11.20 38.84
CA ALA A 578 2.98 -11.01 37.42
C ALA A 578 1.57 -11.49 37.07
N THR A 579 0.88 -10.81 36.14
CA THR A 579 -0.39 -11.31 35.58
C THR A 579 -0.09 -11.84 34.17
N ILE A 580 -0.33 -13.13 33.97
CA ILE A 580 -0.03 -13.85 32.73
C ILE A 580 -1.32 -14.12 31.96
N THR A 581 -1.33 -13.81 30.67
CA THR A 581 -2.46 -14.09 29.77
C THR A 581 -1.99 -15.02 28.66
N ALA A 582 -2.81 -16.02 28.32
CA ALA A 582 -2.54 -16.84 27.14
C ALA A 582 -2.86 -16.06 25.86
N ASP A 583 -2.06 -16.31 24.83
CA ASP A 583 -2.31 -15.81 23.50
C ASP A 583 -3.46 -16.59 22.84
N ARG A 584 -4.51 -15.89 22.45
CA ARG A 584 -5.71 -16.43 21.78
C ARG A 584 -6.03 -15.69 20.49
N THR A 585 -5.11 -14.86 20.03
CA THR A 585 -5.27 -14.11 18.80
C THR A 585 -4.78 -14.94 17.63
N ALA A 586 -5.59 -15.03 16.58
CA ALA A 586 -5.16 -15.66 15.35
C ALA A 586 -4.25 -14.70 14.57
N PRO A 587 -3.22 -15.21 13.89
CA PRO A 587 -2.36 -14.37 13.06
C PRO A 587 -3.17 -13.79 11.90
N THR A 588 -2.83 -12.57 11.50
CA THR A 588 -3.41 -11.87 10.34
C THR A 588 -2.29 -11.45 9.38
N VAL A 589 -2.63 -11.21 8.12
CA VAL A 589 -1.70 -10.65 7.13
C VAL A 589 -2.01 -9.16 7.00
N SER A 590 -1.07 -8.31 7.40
CA SER A 590 -1.25 -6.86 7.40
C SER A 590 -0.85 -6.22 6.08
N ASN A 591 0.08 -6.81 5.35
CA ASN A 591 0.57 -6.27 4.10
C ASN A 591 1.18 -7.34 3.19
N VAL A 592 1.06 -7.11 1.87
CA VAL A 592 1.74 -7.90 0.84
C VAL A 592 2.33 -6.95 -0.19
N VAL A 593 3.64 -7.05 -0.40
CA VAL A 593 4.35 -6.17 -1.33
C VAL A 593 5.23 -7.00 -2.24
N ALA A 594 5.21 -6.70 -3.54
CA ALA A 594 6.22 -7.21 -4.46
C ALA A 594 7.47 -6.34 -4.36
N THR A 595 8.56 -6.89 -3.83
CA THR A 595 9.85 -6.18 -3.76
C THR A 595 10.55 -6.18 -5.11
N ASN A 596 10.36 -7.26 -5.88
CA ASN A 596 10.80 -7.44 -7.25
C ASN A 596 9.74 -8.19 -8.07
N GLU A 597 9.93 -8.27 -9.38
CA GLU A 597 9.03 -8.98 -10.30
C GLU A 597 8.88 -10.47 -9.95
N ASN A 598 9.80 -11.08 -9.21
CA ASN A 598 9.75 -12.49 -8.79
C ASN A 598 9.80 -12.68 -7.26
N THR A 599 9.66 -11.63 -6.46
CA THR A 599 9.80 -11.71 -4.99
C THR A 599 8.71 -10.93 -4.29
N LEU A 600 8.02 -11.61 -3.37
CA LEU A 600 6.94 -11.06 -2.55
C LEU A 600 7.34 -11.08 -1.09
N GLU A 601 6.86 -10.11 -0.33
CA GLU A 601 7.00 -10.06 1.12
C GLU A 601 5.62 -9.92 1.75
N LEU A 602 5.24 -10.92 2.55
CA LEU A 602 4.00 -10.92 3.33
C LEU A 602 4.34 -10.59 4.77
N THR A 603 3.65 -9.62 5.37
CA THR A 603 3.80 -9.24 6.78
C THR A 603 2.67 -9.85 7.59
N PHE A 604 3.02 -10.61 8.62
CA PHE A 604 2.07 -11.20 9.57
C PHE A 604 1.99 -10.36 10.85
N SER A 605 0.87 -10.44 11.58
CA SER A 605 0.70 -9.74 12.87
C SER A 605 1.55 -10.33 14.00
N GLU A 606 2.05 -11.55 13.85
CA GLU A 606 2.79 -12.28 14.87
C GLU A 606 3.66 -13.38 14.25
N LYS A 607 4.40 -14.11 15.10
CA LYS A 607 5.26 -15.20 14.66
C LYS A 607 4.42 -16.36 14.15
N VAL A 608 4.65 -16.80 12.92
CA VAL A 608 3.85 -17.86 12.29
C VAL A 608 4.65 -19.04 11.78
N ASN A 609 3.96 -20.17 11.64
CA ASN A 609 4.36 -21.34 10.87
C ASN A 609 3.71 -21.25 9.48
N VAL A 610 4.46 -20.76 8.50
CA VAL A 610 4.02 -20.57 7.11
C VAL A 610 4.87 -21.40 6.15
N ALA A 611 4.23 -22.01 5.16
CA ALA A 611 4.83 -22.84 4.12
C ALA A 611 4.23 -22.53 2.73
N ALA A 612 4.89 -22.98 1.66
CA ALA A 612 4.44 -22.69 0.29
C ALA A 612 3.01 -23.19 -0.01
N GLY A 613 2.58 -24.30 0.61
CA GLY A 613 1.22 -24.82 0.47
C GLY A 613 0.13 -23.93 1.09
N ASN A 614 0.51 -22.99 1.95
CA ASN A 614 -0.41 -22.03 2.56
C ASN A 614 -0.78 -20.86 1.64
N LEU A 615 -0.06 -20.68 0.53
CA LEU A 615 -0.16 -19.50 -0.34
C LEU A 615 -0.65 -19.88 -1.74
N THR A 616 -1.62 -19.13 -2.27
CA THR A 616 -2.03 -19.22 -3.68
C THR A 616 -2.02 -17.85 -4.31
N ILE A 617 -1.25 -17.67 -5.38
CA ILE A 617 -1.12 -16.38 -6.07
C ILE A 617 -1.91 -16.44 -7.39
N SER A 618 -2.70 -15.40 -7.66
CA SER A 618 -3.54 -15.29 -8.85
C SER A 618 -3.41 -13.91 -9.50
N ASP A 619 -3.65 -13.84 -10.81
CA ASP A 619 -3.72 -12.59 -11.58
C ASP A 619 -5.02 -11.79 -11.30
N SER A 620 -5.16 -10.64 -11.96
CA SER A 620 -6.34 -9.77 -11.83
C SER A 620 -7.66 -10.39 -12.30
N ALA A 621 -7.61 -11.47 -13.09
CA ALA A 621 -8.79 -12.24 -13.52
C ALA A 621 -9.10 -13.41 -12.57
N GLY A 622 -8.34 -13.56 -11.48
CA GLY A 622 -8.48 -14.66 -10.52
C GLY A 622 -7.88 -15.98 -11.00
N LYS A 623 -7.14 -15.98 -12.13
CA LYS A 623 -6.47 -17.18 -12.64
C LYS A 623 -5.13 -17.36 -11.92
N LYS A 624 -4.88 -18.59 -11.46
CA LYS A 624 -3.62 -18.94 -10.79
C LYS A 624 -2.44 -18.71 -11.73
N ILE A 625 -1.40 -18.05 -11.22
CA ILE A 625 -0.17 -17.81 -11.98
C ILE A 625 0.54 -19.13 -12.33
N THR A 626 1.34 -19.13 -13.40
CA THR A 626 2.09 -20.32 -13.84
C THR A 626 3.40 -20.51 -13.08
N GLN A 627 3.93 -19.46 -12.44
CA GLN A 627 5.14 -19.51 -11.64
C GLN A 627 4.88 -20.28 -10.33
N THR A 628 5.89 -21.01 -9.86
CA THR A 628 5.85 -21.77 -8.61
C THR A 628 6.70 -21.09 -7.54
N ILE A 629 6.37 -21.32 -6.26
CA ILE A 629 7.18 -20.84 -5.14
C ILE A 629 8.43 -21.73 -5.03
N THR A 630 9.61 -21.14 -5.19
CA THR A 630 10.90 -21.84 -5.14
C THR A 630 11.57 -21.74 -3.77
N ASP A 631 11.33 -20.65 -3.04
CA ASP A 631 11.84 -20.44 -1.69
C ASP A 631 10.82 -19.64 -0.86
N LEU A 632 10.71 -19.98 0.43
CA LEU A 632 9.89 -19.25 1.40
C LEU A 632 10.66 -19.20 2.73
N LYS A 633 10.97 -17.98 3.17
CA LYS A 633 11.68 -17.74 4.43
C LYS A 633 10.88 -16.82 5.32
N PHE A 634 10.55 -17.29 6.53
CA PHE A 634 9.94 -16.47 7.56
C PHE A 634 11.01 -15.93 8.50
N ASN A 635 11.05 -14.61 8.65
CA ASN A 635 11.91 -13.94 9.62
C ASN A 635 11.09 -13.63 10.88
N GLU A 636 11.40 -14.32 11.98
CA GLU A 636 10.68 -14.18 13.24
C GLU A 636 10.83 -12.80 13.90
N ASP A 637 11.85 -12.04 13.56
CA ASP A 637 12.12 -10.72 14.16
C ASP A 637 11.35 -9.61 13.45
N THR A 638 11.05 -9.80 12.16
CA THR A 638 10.33 -8.84 11.31
C THR A 638 8.91 -9.29 10.97
N LEU A 639 8.52 -10.51 11.35
CA LEU A 639 7.23 -11.13 11.07
C LEU A 639 6.90 -11.22 9.58
N LYS A 640 7.94 -11.26 8.74
CA LYS A 640 7.81 -11.24 7.28
C LYS A 640 8.15 -12.58 6.67
N ALA A 641 7.29 -13.06 5.78
CA ALA A 641 7.59 -14.17 4.87
C ALA A 641 8.03 -13.62 3.52
N THR A 642 9.30 -13.85 3.17
CA THR A 642 9.82 -13.59 1.83
C THR A 642 9.56 -14.81 0.96
N VAL A 643 8.80 -14.61 -0.12
CA VAL A 643 8.41 -15.65 -1.08
C VAL A 643 9.11 -15.37 -2.41
N THR A 644 9.87 -16.34 -2.91
CA THR A 644 10.55 -16.26 -4.20
C THR A 644 9.84 -17.15 -5.21
N LEU A 645 9.61 -16.61 -6.42
CA LEU A 645 8.94 -17.31 -7.52
C LEU A 645 9.95 -17.84 -8.55
N SER A 646 9.55 -18.87 -9.29
CA SER A 646 10.38 -19.49 -10.34
C SER A 646 10.62 -18.61 -11.57
N GLY A 647 9.86 -17.52 -11.73
CA GLY A 647 9.98 -16.57 -12.83
C GLY A 647 9.44 -15.19 -12.46
N LYS A 648 9.70 -14.20 -13.32
CA LYS A 648 9.18 -12.84 -13.20
C LYS A 648 7.68 -12.80 -13.52
N LEU A 649 6.95 -12.05 -12.71
CA LEU A 649 5.60 -11.59 -12.97
C LEU A 649 5.66 -10.33 -13.85
N ALA A 650 4.68 -10.18 -14.73
CA ALA A 650 4.52 -8.94 -15.49
C ALA A 650 4.09 -7.80 -14.54
N GLY A 651 4.33 -6.55 -14.96
CA GLY A 651 3.78 -5.40 -14.25
C GLY A 651 2.25 -5.46 -14.20
N GLY A 652 1.66 -5.32 -13.01
CA GLY A 652 0.21 -5.46 -12.86
C GLY A 652 -0.26 -5.71 -11.44
N SER A 653 -1.57 -5.94 -11.31
CA SER A 653 -2.23 -6.25 -10.04
C SER A 653 -2.41 -7.77 -9.89
N TYR A 654 -2.13 -8.26 -8.69
CA TYR A 654 -2.19 -9.66 -8.33
C TYR A 654 -2.85 -9.81 -6.95
N THR A 655 -3.20 -11.04 -6.61
CA THR A 655 -3.72 -11.39 -5.29
C THR A 655 -2.96 -12.58 -4.72
N VAL A 656 -2.83 -12.63 -3.40
CA VAL A 656 -2.36 -13.80 -2.67
C VAL A 656 -3.41 -14.22 -1.64
N GLU A 657 -3.89 -15.45 -1.78
CA GLU A 657 -4.69 -16.13 -0.76
C GLU A 657 -3.74 -16.77 0.25
N VAL A 658 -3.98 -16.51 1.53
CA VAL A 658 -3.24 -17.09 2.67
C VAL A 658 -4.19 -17.90 3.52
N LYS A 659 -3.89 -19.19 3.70
CA LYS A 659 -4.71 -20.12 4.50
C LYS A 659 -3.86 -21.10 5.29
N ASP A 660 -4.44 -21.67 6.33
CA ASP A 660 -3.81 -22.75 7.12
C ASP A 660 -2.47 -22.39 7.78
N VAL A 661 -2.16 -21.09 7.88
CA VAL A 661 -1.03 -20.56 8.67
C VAL A 661 -1.42 -20.54 10.14
N THR A 662 -0.51 -20.96 11.02
CA THR A 662 -0.72 -20.92 12.48
C THR A 662 0.31 -20.03 13.15
N ASP A 663 0.00 -19.44 14.30
CA ASP A 663 1.01 -18.76 15.11
C ASP A 663 1.96 -19.74 15.80
N LYS A 664 2.96 -19.21 16.53
CA LYS A 664 3.90 -19.98 17.36
C LYS A 664 3.57 -19.95 18.86
N SER A 665 2.36 -19.53 19.22
CA SER A 665 1.92 -19.60 20.62
C SER A 665 1.83 -21.06 21.08
N LEU A 666 1.74 -21.25 22.40
CA LEU A 666 1.58 -22.59 22.98
C LEU A 666 0.30 -23.30 22.48
N THR A 667 -0.74 -22.53 22.21
CA THR A 667 -2.01 -23.03 21.66
C THR A 667 -2.20 -22.46 20.26
N ALA A 668 -1.51 -23.05 19.28
CA ALA A 668 -1.41 -22.50 17.93
C ALA A 668 -2.77 -22.08 17.33
N ASN A 669 -3.01 -20.77 17.18
CA ASN A 669 -4.22 -20.26 16.57
C ASN A 669 -4.01 -20.17 15.05
N LYS A 670 -5.06 -20.48 14.30
CA LYS A 670 -5.02 -20.57 12.83
C LYS A 670 -5.60 -19.33 12.18
N ILE A 671 -4.93 -18.80 11.16
CA ILE A 671 -5.40 -17.66 10.36
C ILE A 671 -6.77 -17.94 9.75
N THR A 672 -7.64 -16.94 9.75
CA THR A 672 -8.84 -16.96 8.90
C THR A 672 -8.41 -16.69 7.46
N THR A 673 -8.81 -17.54 6.51
CA THR A 673 -8.41 -17.40 5.10
C THR A 673 -8.63 -15.99 4.61
N VAL A 674 -7.57 -15.36 4.11
CA VAL A 674 -7.57 -13.97 3.65
C VAL A 674 -6.95 -13.88 2.26
N THR A 675 -7.50 -13.01 1.43
CA THR A 675 -6.96 -12.71 0.10
C THR A 675 -6.53 -11.26 0.07
N GLN A 676 -5.23 -11.03 -0.14
CA GLN A 676 -4.66 -9.68 -0.16
C GLN A 676 -4.19 -9.33 -1.58
N ALA A 677 -4.56 -8.13 -2.02
CA ALA A 677 -4.10 -7.58 -3.29
C ALA A 677 -2.70 -6.96 -3.14
N PHE A 678 -1.88 -7.09 -4.18
CA PHE A 678 -0.58 -6.42 -4.30
C PHE A 678 -0.30 -6.06 -5.77
N THR A 679 0.58 -5.09 -5.99
CA THR A 679 0.99 -4.66 -7.33
C THR A 679 2.45 -4.98 -7.57
N VAL A 680 2.75 -5.52 -8.75
CA VAL A 680 4.12 -5.68 -9.25
C VAL A 680 4.40 -4.48 -10.15
N THR A 681 5.44 -3.71 -9.81
CA THR A 681 5.92 -2.64 -10.69
C THR A 681 6.84 -3.24 -11.75
N ASP A 682 6.58 -2.91 -13.01
CA ASP A 682 7.46 -3.28 -14.11
C ASP A 682 8.79 -2.54 -13.98
N LYS A 683 9.89 -3.28 -13.96
CA LYS A 683 11.26 -2.74 -13.90
C LYS A 683 12.08 -3.16 -15.12
N THR A 684 11.48 -3.85 -16.07
CA THR A 684 12.17 -4.40 -17.24
C THR A 684 12.04 -3.44 -18.41
N PRO A 685 13.13 -2.83 -18.91
CA PRO A 685 13.04 -1.92 -20.05
C PRO A 685 12.64 -2.61 -21.35
N ILE A 686 12.02 -1.83 -22.23
CA ILE A 686 11.61 -2.30 -23.55
C ILE A 686 12.77 -2.81 -24.42
N ASN A 687 12.58 -4.00 -25.03
CA ASN A 687 13.58 -4.57 -25.94
C ASN A 687 13.44 -4.01 -27.36
N LEU A 688 14.11 -2.89 -27.65
CA LEU A 688 14.03 -2.21 -28.95
C LEU A 688 14.58 -3.02 -30.13
N THR A 689 15.31 -4.13 -29.91
CA THR A 689 15.76 -5.00 -31.02
C THR A 689 14.62 -5.78 -31.67
N GLU A 690 13.48 -5.90 -30.98
CA GLU A 690 12.27 -6.56 -31.48
C GLU A 690 11.32 -5.57 -32.17
N ALA A 691 11.68 -4.28 -32.21
CA ALA A 691 10.91 -3.30 -32.96
C ALA A 691 10.99 -3.56 -34.47
N SER A 692 9.92 -3.23 -35.18
CA SER A 692 9.85 -3.35 -36.63
C SER A 692 9.37 -2.04 -37.27
N ALA A 693 9.84 -1.76 -38.48
CA ALA A 693 9.51 -0.55 -39.21
C ALA A 693 9.03 -0.88 -40.63
N THR A 694 7.87 -0.33 -40.99
CA THR A 694 7.22 -0.59 -42.28
C THR A 694 6.96 0.71 -43.03
N LEU A 695 7.46 0.80 -44.28
CA LEU A 695 7.31 1.94 -45.18
C LEU A 695 6.07 1.79 -46.06
N VAL A 696 5.26 2.85 -46.11
CA VAL A 696 4.18 3.05 -47.07
C VAL A 696 4.36 4.38 -47.78
N ASP A 697 4.28 4.37 -49.11
CA ASP A 697 4.46 5.56 -49.93
C ASP A 697 3.11 6.17 -50.34
N ASN A 698 2.86 7.42 -49.95
CA ASN A 698 1.67 8.18 -50.33
C ASN A 698 2.02 9.27 -51.35
N THR A 699 2.20 8.83 -52.59
CA THR A 699 2.56 9.69 -53.73
C THR A 699 1.54 10.79 -54.00
N THR A 700 0.26 10.58 -53.67
CA THR A 700 -0.81 11.57 -53.88
C THR A 700 -0.69 12.74 -52.91
N ALA A 701 -0.39 12.47 -51.64
CA ALA A 701 -0.20 13.50 -50.62
C ALA A 701 1.24 14.08 -50.61
N LYS A 702 2.17 13.48 -51.36
CA LYS A 702 3.61 13.78 -51.33
C LYS A 702 4.23 13.55 -49.94
N GLU A 703 3.85 12.43 -49.31
CA GLU A 703 4.30 12.01 -47.98
C GLU A 703 4.69 10.52 -47.98
N GLN A 704 5.66 10.14 -47.15
CA GLN A 704 5.99 8.76 -46.79
C GLN A 704 5.60 8.51 -45.33
N TYR A 705 5.06 7.32 -45.06
CA TYR A 705 4.71 6.89 -43.72
C TYR A 705 5.60 5.73 -43.30
N ILE A 706 6.28 5.86 -42.15
CA ILE A 706 6.99 4.75 -41.51
C ILE A 706 6.19 4.38 -40.26
N TYR A 707 5.58 3.19 -40.29
CA TYR A 707 4.89 2.62 -39.14
C TYR A 707 5.89 1.81 -38.33
N VAL A 708 6.11 2.21 -37.08
CA VAL A 708 7.02 1.54 -36.16
C VAL A 708 6.20 0.79 -35.14
N SER A 709 6.45 -0.51 -34.99
CA SER A 709 5.81 -1.36 -33.99
C SER A 709 6.81 -1.79 -32.95
N PHE A 710 6.47 -1.59 -31.68
CA PHE A 710 7.26 -1.98 -30.52
C PHE A 710 6.71 -3.28 -29.90
N PRO A 711 7.55 -4.07 -29.21
CA PRO A 711 7.09 -5.31 -28.57
C PRO A 711 6.07 -5.07 -27.45
N GLU A 712 6.12 -3.89 -26.83
CA GLU A 712 5.23 -3.47 -25.74
C GLU A 712 4.85 -1.99 -25.82
N ALA A 713 3.98 -1.56 -24.91
CA ALA A 713 3.48 -0.19 -24.90
C ALA A 713 4.58 0.80 -24.48
N VAL A 714 4.63 1.95 -25.14
CA VAL A 714 5.72 2.92 -25.00
C VAL A 714 5.28 4.22 -24.35
N ALA A 715 6.21 4.91 -23.70
CA ALA A 715 5.98 6.24 -23.15
C ALA A 715 5.66 7.28 -24.23
N THR A 716 4.61 8.07 -24.00
CA THR A 716 4.13 9.12 -24.93
C THR A 716 4.47 10.54 -24.48
N THR A 717 5.16 10.68 -23.34
CA THR A 717 5.57 11.96 -22.76
C THR A 717 7.01 11.93 -22.28
N GLY A 718 7.66 13.09 -22.20
CA GLY A 718 9.03 13.23 -21.71
C GLY A 718 10.11 13.05 -22.79
N PRO A 719 11.40 13.15 -22.41
CA PRO A 719 12.51 13.15 -23.36
C PRO A 719 12.65 11.81 -24.11
N ASN A 720 12.37 10.70 -23.44
CA ASN A 720 12.43 9.33 -23.96
C ASN A 720 11.09 8.85 -24.57
N SER A 721 10.23 9.80 -24.96
CA SER A 721 8.94 9.47 -25.55
C SER A 721 9.08 8.92 -26.97
N ALA A 722 8.25 7.94 -27.33
CA ALA A 722 8.06 7.51 -28.71
C ALA A 722 7.39 8.58 -29.60
N LEU A 723 6.82 9.64 -29.04
CA LEU A 723 6.28 10.77 -29.81
C LEU A 723 7.29 11.90 -30.01
N ASN A 724 8.45 11.82 -29.35
CA ASN A 724 9.50 12.78 -29.54
C ASN A 724 10.27 12.47 -30.83
N LYS A 725 10.16 13.35 -31.82
CA LYS A 725 10.86 13.25 -33.11
C LYS A 725 12.39 13.13 -32.98
N ASP A 726 12.97 13.68 -31.91
CA ASP A 726 14.42 13.68 -31.71
C ASP A 726 14.95 12.28 -31.33
N ASN A 727 14.05 11.34 -31.00
CA ASN A 727 14.37 9.94 -30.75
C ASN A 727 14.42 9.09 -32.03
N TYR A 728 14.32 9.68 -33.22
CA TYR A 728 14.36 8.95 -34.48
C TYR A 728 15.35 9.58 -35.47
N LEU A 729 16.20 8.75 -36.07
CA LEU A 729 16.96 9.08 -37.27
C LEU A 729 16.52 8.16 -38.40
N VAL A 730 16.15 8.75 -39.53
CA VAL A 730 15.72 8.02 -40.72
C VAL A 730 16.83 8.13 -41.75
N ALA A 731 17.37 6.99 -42.20
CA ALA A 731 18.54 6.94 -43.10
C ALA A 731 19.74 7.78 -42.56
N GLY A 732 19.92 7.79 -41.24
CA GLY A 732 20.96 8.57 -40.54
C GLY A 732 20.70 10.07 -40.39
N GLY A 733 19.58 10.60 -40.91
CA GLY A 733 19.19 12.01 -40.77
C GLY A 733 18.09 12.25 -39.74
N GLN A 734 18.10 13.42 -39.09
CA GLN A 734 17.01 13.84 -38.21
C GLN A 734 15.74 14.18 -38.99
N LEU A 735 14.58 13.93 -38.37
CA LEU A 735 13.29 14.36 -38.88
C LEU A 735 13.19 15.89 -38.98
N ALA A 736 12.57 16.39 -40.04
CA ALA A 736 12.39 17.82 -40.29
C ALA A 736 11.43 18.49 -39.30
N ALA A 737 11.44 19.82 -39.29
CA ALA A 737 10.39 20.61 -38.63
C ALA A 737 8.98 20.35 -39.18
N GLY A 738 8.85 19.95 -40.45
CA GLY A 738 7.55 19.67 -41.09
C GLY A 738 7.10 18.21 -41.02
N ASP A 739 7.94 17.32 -40.49
CA ASP A 739 7.65 15.89 -40.30
C ASP A 739 6.93 15.68 -38.96
N LYS A 740 6.25 14.55 -38.80
CA LYS A 740 5.44 14.27 -37.60
C LYS A 740 5.69 12.87 -37.06
N VAL A 741 5.50 12.72 -35.75
CA VAL A 741 5.43 11.42 -35.08
C VAL A 741 4.14 11.39 -34.29
N GLU A 742 3.30 10.40 -34.54
CA GLU A 742 1.95 10.30 -34.00
C GLU A 742 1.71 8.87 -33.51
N LEU A 743 0.89 8.68 -32.47
CA LEU A 743 0.43 7.33 -32.11
C LEU A 743 -0.37 6.72 -33.26
N PHE A 744 -0.24 5.41 -33.43
CA PHE A 744 -0.96 4.66 -34.44
C PHE A 744 -1.59 3.42 -33.80
N GLY A 745 -2.87 3.15 -34.09
CA GLY A 745 -3.62 2.11 -33.38
C GLY A 745 -4.00 2.51 -31.94
N ASN A 746 -4.63 1.57 -31.23
CA ASN A 746 -5.17 1.78 -29.87
C ASN A 746 -4.43 0.98 -28.78
N ASP A 747 -3.33 0.30 -29.12
CA ASP A 747 -2.58 -0.56 -28.20
C ASP A 747 -1.42 0.15 -27.48
N GLY A 748 -1.11 1.39 -27.87
CA GLY A 748 0.02 2.15 -27.34
C GLY A 748 1.39 1.59 -27.73
N LYS A 749 1.45 0.63 -28.66
CA LYS A 749 2.68 -0.05 -29.09
C LYS A 749 3.21 0.42 -30.43
N ARG A 750 2.49 1.32 -31.12
CA ARG A 750 2.81 1.70 -32.49
C ARG A 750 2.80 3.20 -32.69
N VAL A 751 3.72 3.68 -33.51
CA VAL A 751 3.78 5.08 -33.94
C VAL A 751 3.88 5.17 -35.46
N LYS A 752 3.35 6.25 -36.01
CA LYS A 752 3.44 6.61 -37.41
C LYS A 752 4.33 7.84 -37.54
N LEU A 753 5.47 7.68 -38.22
CA LEU A 753 6.32 8.77 -38.66
C LEU A 753 5.84 9.21 -40.04
N THR A 754 5.52 10.49 -40.19
CA THR A 754 5.17 11.10 -41.48
C THR A 754 6.33 11.95 -41.97
N VAL A 755 6.95 11.52 -43.07
CA VAL A 755 8.09 12.19 -43.70
C VAL A 755 7.64 12.85 -45.00
N LYS A 756 7.78 14.17 -45.11
CA LYS A 756 7.32 14.90 -46.30
C LYS A 756 8.34 14.87 -47.44
N TYR A 757 7.84 14.85 -48.68
CA TYR A 757 8.71 14.96 -49.85
C TYR A 757 9.46 16.29 -49.86
N ARG A 758 10.74 16.22 -50.20
CA ARG A 758 11.62 17.38 -50.38
C ARG A 758 11.82 17.63 -51.88
N GLY A 759 10.90 18.36 -52.51
CA GLY A 759 10.99 18.72 -53.94
C GLY A 759 9.95 18.04 -54.83
N ALA A 760 10.20 18.02 -56.15
CA ALA A 760 9.26 17.53 -57.16
C ALA A 760 9.30 16.01 -57.39
N GLU A 761 10.39 15.34 -57.03
CA GLU A 761 10.61 13.91 -57.24
C GLU A 761 10.65 13.13 -55.91
N PRO A 762 9.97 11.98 -55.78
CA PRO A 762 9.89 11.16 -54.56
C PRO A 762 11.15 10.36 -54.22
N ALA A 763 12.07 10.18 -55.19
CA ALA A 763 13.11 9.14 -55.17
C ALA A 763 14.22 9.26 -54.09
N ALA A 764 14.14 10.23 -53.17
CA ALA A 764 15.26 10.64 -52.31
C ALA A 764 14.93 10.90 -50.82
N VAL A 765 13.82 10.38 -50.28
CA VAL A 765 13.45 10.67 -48.87
C VAL A 765 13.68 9.48 -47.93
N VAL A 766 13.08 8.32 -48.17
CA VAL A 766 13.34 7.06 -47.44
C VAL A 766 13.18 5.87 -48.39
N LYS A 767 14.07 4.86 -48.31
CA LYS A 767 14.06 3.65 -49.15
C LYS A 767 14.00 2.38 -48.30
N THR A 768 13.51 1.30 -48.89
CA THR A 768 13.60 -0.04 -48.29
C THR A 768 15.05 -0.44 -48.10
N GLY A 769 15.37 -0.94 -46.90
CA GLY A 769 16.73 -1.26 -46.50
C GLY A 769 17.52 -0.08 -45.93
N ASP A 770 16.93 1.12 -45.84
CA ASP A 770 17.48 2.18 -44.99
C ASP A 770 17.24 1.83 -43.51
N ASP A 771 18.18 2.24 -42.65
CA ASP A 771 18.06 2.06 -41.20
C ASP A 771 17.16 3.15 -40.59
N LEU A 772 16.23 2.72 -39.73
CA LEU A 772 15.60 3.57 -38.73
C LEU A 772 16.38 3.41 -37.41
N THR A 773 17.10 4.43 -37.00
CA THR A 773 17.73 4.47 -35.67
C THR A 773 16.73 5.02 -34.67
N ILE A 774 16.39 4.21 -33.67
CA ILE A 774 15.50 4.53 -32.57
C ILE A 774 16.36 4.82 -31.34
N GLY A 775 16.17 5.97 -30.70
CA GLY A 775 16.82 6.34 -29.43
C GLY A 775 16.30 5.53 -28.25
N ARG A 776 16.70 5.90 -27.02
CA ARG A 776 16.19 5.27 -25.78
C ARG A 776 14.73 5.62 -25.53
N ILE A 777 13.83 4.91 -26.20
CA ILE A 777 12.41 5.00 -25.91
C ILE A 777 12.13 4.25 -24.61
N ALA A 778 11.39 4.89 -23.71
CA ALA A 778 10.92 4.25 -22.49
C ALA A 778 9.67 3.41 -22.75
N ASP A 779 9.51 2.33 -21.98
CA ASP A 779 8.22 1.63 -21.88
C ASP A 779 7.15 2.52 -21.21
N LEU A 780 5.93 2.01 -21.07
CA LEU A 780 4.83 2.72 -20.41
C LEU A 780 5.12 3.03 -18.91
N ALA A 781 5.95 2.21 -18.25
CA ALA A 781 6.36 2.39 -16.85
C ALA A 781 7.52 3.40 -16.69
N GLY A 782 8.11 3.87 -17.78
CA GLY A 782 9.22 4.81 -17.80
C GLY A 782 10.61 4.16 -17.76
N ASN A 783 10.71 2.83 -17.85
CA ASN A 783 12.00 2.15 -17.88
C ASN A 783 12.68 2.36 -19.23
N VAL A 784 13.96 2.73 -19.20
CA VAL A 784 14.74 3.06 -20.40
C VAL A 784 15.77 1.97 -20.70
N PRO A 785 15.94 1.58 -21.98
CA PRO A 785 16.98 0.65 -22.38
C PRO A 785 18.38 1.18 -22.05
N THR A 786 19.31 0.27 -21.73
CA THR A 786 20.72 0.62 -21.50
C THR A 786 21.43 1.04 -22.78
N ALA A 787 21.09 0.41 -23.91
CA ALA A 787 21.56 0.80 -25.23
C ALA A 787 21.05 2.21 -25.59
N LEU A 788 21.95 3.11 -26.01
CA LEU A 788 21.59 4.50 -26.34
C LEU A 788 20.69 4.62 -27.59
N SER A 789 20.74 3.61 -28.45
CA SER A 789 19.91 3.50 -29.65
C SER A 789 19.87 2.06 -30.18
N SER A 790 18.89 1.76 -31.01
CA SER A 790 18.78 0.52 -31.78
C SER A 790 18.45 0.81 -33.24
N ALA A 791 19.08 0.10 -34.16
CA ALA A 791 18.78 0.21 -35.59
C ALA A 791 17.74 -0.84 -35.98
N VAL A 792 16.77 -0.44 -36.80
CA VAL A 792 15.70 -1.29 -37.32
C VAL A 792 15.64 -1.12 -38.83
N ASP A 793 15.70 -2.22 -39.57
CA ASP A 793 15.57 -2.21 -41.02
C ASP A 793 14.16 -1.74 -41.43
N ILE A 794 14.08 -0.72 -42.29
CA ILE A 794 12.82 -0.29 -42.87
C ILE A 794 12.45 -1.23 -44.02
N LYS A 795 11.29 -1.90 -43.91
CA LYS A 795 10.77 -2.82 -44.92
C LYS A 795 9.53 -2.24 -45.61
N ASN A 796 9.33 -2.53 -46.89
CA ASN A 796 8.08 -2.16 -47.55
C ASN A 796 6.91 -2.94 -46.95
N ASP A 797 5.76 -2.29 -46.83
CA ASP A 797 4.53 -2.98 -46.49
C ASP A 797 4.10 -3.91 -47.62
N THR A 798 3.79 -5.15 -47.28
CA THR A 798 3.28 -6.15 -48.23
C THR A 798 1.88 -6.56 -47.82
N ALA A 799 0.89 -6.21 -48.65
CA ALA A 799 -0.47 -6.67 -48.45
C ALA A 799 -0.52 -8.21 -48.42
N PRO A 800 -1.37 -8.81 -47.57
CA PRO A 800 -1.48 -10.26 -47.48
C PRO A 800 -1.87 -10.87 -48.84
N THR A 801 -1.15 -11.90 -49.26
CA THR A 801 -1.43 -12.61 -50.52
C THR A 801 -2.15 -13.93 -50.30
N THR A 802 -2.32 -14.38 -49.06
CA THR A 802 -2.99 -15.63 -48.70
C THR A 802 -3.87 -15.43 -47.47
N PHE A 803 -4.84 -16.32 -47.27
CA PHE A 803 -5.67 -16.42 -46.08
C PHE A 803 -6.15 -17.87 -45.92
N THR A 804 -6.75 -18.21 -44.79
CA THR A 804 -7.43 -19.50 -44.61
C THR A 804 -8.93 -19.29 -44.46
N ALA A 805 -9.73 -20.32 -44.77
CA ALA A 805 -11.18 -20.30 -44.62
C ALA A 805 -11.64 -21.62 -43.99
N LYS A 806 -12.51 -21.54 -42.98
CA LYS A 806 -13.20 -22.70 -42.40
C LYS A 806 -14.67 -22.42 -42.13
N ALA A 807 -15.52 -23.44 -42.21
CA ALA A 807 -16.92 -23.36 -41.84
C ALA A 807 -17.05 -23.47 -40.31
N VAL A 808 -17.78 -22.54 -39.68
CA VAL A 808 -17.92 -22.47 -38.20
C VAL A 808 -19.37 -22.45 -37.74
N GLY A 809 -20.30 -22.72 -38.65
CA GLY A 809 -21.72 -22.81 -38.37
C GLY A 809 -22.56 -22.88 -39.65
N LEU A 810 -23.87 -23.05 -39.49
CA LEU A 810 -24.83 -23.38 -40.56
C LEU A 810 -24.73 -22.53 -41.83
N ASN A 811 -24.34 -21.26 -41.69
CA ASN A 811 -24.15 -20.30 -42.77
C ASN A 811 -22.94 -19.37 -42.52
N LYS A 812 -21.95 -19.81 -41.73
CA LYS A 812 -20.84 -18.96 -41.29
C LYS A 812 -19.49 -19.50 -41.70
N LEU A 813 -18.65 -18.61 -42.23
CA LEU A 813 -17.24 -18.87 -42.49
C LEU A 813 -16.38 -18.02 -41.55
N GLU A 814 -15.31 -18.59 -41.03
CA GLU A 814 -14.21 -17.86 -40.41
C GLU A 814 -13.04 -17.80 -41.39
N LEU A 815 -12.61 -16.58 -41.73
CA LEU A 815 -11.45 -16.30 -42.56
C LEU A 815 -10.32 -15.74 -41.71
N VAL A 816 -9.09 -16.21 -41.91
CA VAL A 816 -7.92 -15.72 -41.17
C VAL A 816 -6.89 -15.15 -42.14
N PHE A 817 -6.72 -13.83 -42.09
CA PHE A 817 -5.71 -13.11 -42.87
C PHE A 817 -4.43 -12.90 -42.04
N PRO A 818 -3.24 -13.18 -42.58
CA PRO A 818 -1.99 -12.71 -42.00
C PRO A 818 -1.99 -11.18 -41.93
N GLY A 819 -1.62 -10.58 -40.80
CA GLY A 819 -1.59 -9.13 -40.63
C GLY A 819 -2.97 -8.52 -40.31
N GLU A 820 -2.94 -7.25 -39.90
CA GLU A 820 -4.10 -6.51 -39.46
C GLU A 820 -4.77 -5.74 -40.61
N LEU A 821 -6.08 -5.93 -40.78
CA LEU A 821 -6.90 -5.23 -41.75
C LEU A 821 -7.66 -4.08 -41.08
N LYS A 822 -7.66 -2.92 -41.75
CA LYS A 822 -8.43 -1.72 -41.40
C LYS A 822 -9.86 -1.79 -41.89
N THR A 823 -10.02 -2.30 -43.11
CA THR A 823 -11.28 -2.28 -43.85
C THR A 823 -11.58 -3.70 -44.29
N VAL A 824 -12.69 -4.23 -43.80
CA VAL A 824 -13.26 -5.52 -44.19
C VAL A 824 -14.71 -5.28 -44.57
N THR A 825 -15.07 -5.61 -45.81
CA THR A 825 -16.39 -5.32 -46.37
C THR A 825 -17.01 -6.58 -46.96
N ALA A 826 -18.34 -6.68 -46.89
CA ALA A 826 -19.06 -7.86 -47.37
C ALA A 826 -18.93 -8.04 -48.89
N ASP A 827 -18.85 -6.96 -49.67
CA ASP A 827 -18.57 -7.00 -51.11
C ASP A 827 -17.09 -7.28 -51.42
N GLY A 828 -16.22 -7.27 -50.41
CA GLY A 828 -14.82 -7.65 -50.51
C GLY A 828 -14.55 -9.15 -50.41
N ILE A 829 -15.50 -9.94 -49.90
CA ILE A 829 -15.36 -11.38 -49.70
C ILE A 829 -16.37 -12.09 -50.60
N LEU A 830 -15.86 -12.94 -51.47
CA LEU A 830 -16.62 -13.66 -52.48
C LEU A 830 -16.55 -15.17 -52.24
N VAL A 831 -17.68 -15.85 -52.30
CA VAL A 831 -17.79 -17.30 -52.16
C VAL A 831 -18.33 -17.86 -53.46
N ASP A 832 -17.79 -19.00 -53.88
CA ASP A 832 -18.30 -19.74 -55.04
C ASP A 832 -19.76 -20.16 -54.82
N GLY A 833 -20.63 -19.78 -55.76
CA GLY A 833 -22.09 -19.88 -55.69
C GLY A 833 -22.69 -20.89 -56.67
N SER A 834 -21.94 -21.88 -57.15
CA SER A 834 -22.51 -22.96 -57.96
C SER A 834 -22.99 -24.13 -57.10
N ASP A 835 -24.25 -24.52 -57.34
CA ASP A 835 -24.70 -25.90 -57.14
C ASP A 835 -23.68 -26.85 -57.77
N VAL A 836 -23.40 -27.96 -57.10
CA VAL A 836 -22.22 -28.85 -57.22
C VAL A 836 -22.03 -29.50 -58.62
N ASP A 837 -22.79 -29.10 -59.64
CA ASP A 837 -22.89 -29.78 -60.94
C ASP A 837 -22.52 -28.94 -62.19
N ALA A 838 -21.92 -27.76 -62.05
CA ALA A 838 -21.46 -26.97 -63.20
C ALA A 838 -19.93 -26.83 -63.21
N ASP A 839 -19.30 -27.54 -64.14
CA ASP A 839 -17.94 -27.32 -64.69
C ASP A 839 -16.87 -26.81 -63.70
N PRO A 840 -15.92 -27.67 -63.23
CA PRO A 840 -14.86 -27.27 -62.32
C PRO A 840 -13.96 -26.13 -62.85
N ASP A 841 -14.00 -25.83 -64.16
CA ASP A 841 -13.25 -24.75 -64.78
C ASP A 841 -14.01 -23.39 -64.84
N ASN A 842 -15.28 -23.31 -64.41
CA ASN A 842 -16.10 -22.08 -64.52
C ASN A 842 -16.98 -21.79 -63.28
N LYS A 843 -16.33 -21.50 -62.15
CA LYS A 843 -16.95 -21.13 -60.86
C LYS A 843 -17.50 -19.70 -60.84
N SER A 844 -18.73 -19.51 -60.37
CA SER A 844 -19.42 -18.20 -60.28
C SER A 844 -19.39 -17.68 -58.86
N TYR A 845 -18.71 -16.56 -58.61
CA TYR A 845 -18.52 -16.03 -57.27
C TYR A 845 -19.60 -14.99 -56.90
N THR A 846 -20.15 -15.10 -55.69
CA THR A 846 -21.08 -14.12 -55.12
C THR A 846 -20.55 -13.53 -53.82
N SER A 847 -20.88 -12.27 -53.53
CA SER A 847 -20.49 -11.65 -52.25
C SER A 847 -21.20 -12.29 -51.07
N VAL A 848 -20.54 -12.34 -49.91
CA VAL A 848 -21.17 -12.75 -48.65
C VAL A 848 -22.34 -11.82 -48.28
N ALA A 849 -23.24 -12.29 -47.42
CA ALA A 849 -24.41 -11.52 -46.99
C ALA A 849 -24.01 -10.40 -46.01
N SER A 850 -23.14 -10.73 -45.04
CA SER A 850 -22.64 -9.80 -44.04
C SER A 850 -21.26 -10.19 -43.53
N VAL A 851 -20.55 -9.20 -43.01
CA VAL A 851 -19.40 -9.41 -42.12
C VAL A 851 -19.94 -9.29 -40.70
N ASP A 852 -19.90 -10.39 -39.96
CA ASP A 852 -20.52 -10.48 -38.64
C ASP A 852 -19.57 -10.03 -37.54
N ASN A 853 -18.29 -10.37 -37.67
CA ASN A 853 -17.25 -10.00 -36.72
C ASN A 853 -15.90 -9.84 -37.41
N VAL A 854 -15.11 -8.89 -36.94
CA VAL A 854 -13.71 -8.70 -37.33
C VAL A 854 -12.90 -8.55 -36.04
N GLU A 855 -12.01 -9.49 -35.79
CA GLU A 855 -11.23 -9.55 -34.56
C GLU A 855 -9.75 -9.71 -34.90
N ILE A 856 -8.89 -8.98 -34.19
CA ILE A 856 -7.44 -9.15 -34.32
C ILE A 856 -6.95 -10.07 -33.20
N LYS A 857 -6.36 -11.20 -33.57
CA LYS A 857 -5.72 -12.15 -32.64
C LYS A 857 -4.32 -12.48 -33.12
N ASP A 858 -3.34 -12.36 -32.23
CA ASP A 858 -1.93 -12.71 -32.52
C ASP A 858 -1.38 -12.09 -33.82
N GLY A 859 -1.73 -10.82 -34.09
CA GLY A 859 -1.31 -10.10 -35.30
C GLY A 859 -1.97 -10.58 -36.61
N LYS A 860 -3.05 -11.37 -36.53
CA LYS A 860 -3.86 -11.83 -37.66
C LYS A 860 -5.28 -11.29 -37.56
N THR A 861 -5.91 -11.07 -38.72
CA THR A 861 -7.31 -10.66 -38.79
C THR A 861 -8.20 -11.88 -38.94
N HIS A 862 -9.00 -12.17 -37.93
CA HIS A 862 -10.08 -13.15 -37.94
C HIS A 862 -11.37 -12.46 -38.38
N VAL A 863 -11.97 -12.93 -39.46
CA VAL A 863 -13.20 -12.38 -40.01
C VAL A 863 -14.26 -13.47 -40.02
N THR A 864 -15.33 -13.27 -39.26
CA THR A 864 -16.52 -14.12 -39.36
C THR A 864 -17.51 -13.49 -40.33
N VAL A 865 -17.94 -14.25 -41.33
CA VAL A 865 -18.91 -13.80 -42.33
C VAL A 865 -20.09 -14.76 -42.42
N THR A 866 -21.26 -14.21 -42.75
CA THR A 866 -22.44 -15.00 -43.09
C THR A 866 -22.57 -15.10 -44.62
N VAL A 867 -22.66 -16.31 -45.15
CA VAL A 867 -22.94 -16.55 -46.58
C VAL A 867 -24.42 -16.35 -46.89
N LYS A 868 -24.79 -16.13 -48.16
CA LYS A 868 -26.19 -15.90 -48.53
C LYS A 868 -27.00 -17.19 -48.38
N ALA A 869 -28.30 -17.05 -48.10
CA ALA A 869 -29.19 -18.17 -47.75
C ALA A 869 -29.34 -19.25 -48.85
N SER A 870 -28.99 -18.95 -50.10
CA SER A 870 -28.91 -19.92 -51.20
C SER A 870 -27.73 -20.89 -51.09
N ASP A 871 -26.73 -20.58 -50.25
CA ASP A 871 -25.42 -21.25 -50.23
C ASP A 871 -25.26 -22.17 -49.00
N LYS A 872 -26.36 -22.76 -48.51
CA LYS A 872 -26.45 -23.49 -47.23
C LYS A 872 -25.22 -24.40 -46.99
N LEU A 873 -24.36 -23.98 -46.06
CA LEU A 873 -23.16 -24.73 -45.67
C LEU A 873 -23.53 -25.92 -44.78
N ALA A 874 -24.64 -25.83 -44.06
CA ALA A 874 -25.15 -26.83 -43.11
C ALA A 874 -25.48 -28.21 -43.70
N ASP A 875 -25.85 -28.27 -44.98
CA ASP A 875 -26.26 -29.53 -45.63
C ASP A 875 -25.09 -30.17 -46.40
N LYS A 876 -23.89 -29.58 -46.34
CA LYS A 876 -22.70 -30.00 -47.07
C LYS A 876 -21.84 -30.90 -46.19
N SER A 877 -21.59 -32.12 -46.65
CA SER A 877 -20.56 -33.01 -46.11
C SER A 877 -19.17 -32.37 -46.16
N THR A 878 -18.22 -32.91 -45.38
CA THR A 878 -16.81 -32.49 -45.43
C THR A 878 -16.23 -32.51 -46.86
N ALA A 879 -16.70 -33.42 -47.73
CA ALA A 879 -16.30 -33.46 -49.14
C ALA A 879 -16.85 -32.26 -49.94
N GLU A 880 -18.07 -31.81 -49.64
CA GLU A 880 -18.71 -30.67 -50.28
C GLU A 880 -18.18 -29.33 -49.75
N LEU A 881 -17.77 -29.25 -48.48
CA LEU A 881 -17.02 -28.11 -47.94
C LEU A 881 -15.64 -27.99 -48.59
N ASN A 882 -14.95 -29.12 -48.80
CA ASN A 882 -13.67 -29.15 -49.51
C ASN A 882 -13.78 -28.78 -51.01
N ALA A 883 -14.98 -28.75 -51.59
CA ALA A 883 -15.20 -28.30 -52.97
C ALA A 883 -15.45 -26.78 -53.08
N LEU A 884 -15.79 -26.11 -51.96
CA LEU A 884 -16.03 -24.66 -51.91
C LEU A 884 -14.75 -23.87 -52.14
N SER A 885 -14.91 -22.65 -52.66
CA SER A 885 -13.80 -21.73 -52.86
C SER A 885 -14.17 -20.32 -52.41
N VAL A 886 -13.24 -19.68 -51.71
CA VAL A 886 -13.39 -18.31 -51.21
C VAL A 886 -12.34 -17.43 -51.85
N LYS A 887 -12.75 -16.27 -52.34
CA LYS A 887 -11.90 -15.28 -53.01
C LYS A 887 -12.09 -13.91 -52.38
N VAL A 888 -11.02 -13.11 -52.37
CA VAL A 888 -11.08 -11.69 -52.05
C VAL A 888 -11.22 -10.85 -53.32
N ALA A 889 -12.13 -9.89 -53.31
CA ALA A 889 -12.27 -8.92 -54.38
C ALA A 889 -11.17 -7.85 -54.30
N ASP A 890 -10.55 -7.55 -55.44
CA ASP A 890 -9.46 -6.58 -55.51
C ASP A 890 -9.88 -5.20 -55.00
N ASN A 891 -8.99 -4.56 -54.25
CA ASN A 891 -9.13 -3.20 -53.73
C ASN A 891 -10.29 -2.97 -52.72
N LYS A 892 -10.94 -4.02 -52.24
CA LYS A 892 -12.07 -3.92 -51.30
C LYS A 892 -11.67 -4.06 -49.82
N LEU A 893 -10.54 -4.71 -49.56
CA LEU A 893 -9.93 -4.79 -48.23
C LEU A 893 -8.63 -4.00 -48.18
N GLU A 894 -8.33 -3.44 -47.01
CA GLU A 894 -7.17 -2.57 -46.77
C GLU A 894 -6.49 -2.96 -45.44
N THR A 895 -5.16 -3.01 -45.41
CA THR A 895 -4.38 -3.16 -44.18
C THR A 895 -4.49 -1.92 -43.29
N ILE A 896 -4.16 -2.04 -42.00
CA ILE A 896 -4.09 -0.90 -41.06
C ILE A 896 -3.21 0.25 -41.57
N THR A 897 -2.16 -0.09 -42.31
CA THR A 897 -1.15 0.80 -42.89
C THR A 897 -1.60 1.45 -44.21
N GLY A 898 -2.71 0.99 -44.79
CA GLY A 898 -3.35 1.59 -45.95
C GLY A 898 -3.19 0.83 -47.27
N GLN A 899 -2.57 -0.36 -47.26
CA GLN A 899 -2.35 -1.13 -48.48
C GLN A 899 -3.60 -1.91 -48.88
N LYS A 900 -4.00 -1.76 -50.13
CA LYS A 900 -5.12 -2.49 -50.72
C LYS A 900 -4.73 -3.90 -51.12
N LEU A 901 -5.61 -4.86 -50.87
CA LEU A 901 -5.42 -6.26 -51.28
C LEU A 901 -5.83 -6.41 -52.76
N THR A 902 -4.90 -6.77 -53.65
CA THR A 902 -5.12 -6.80 -55.12
C THR A 902 -4.67 -8.09 -55.81
N SER A 903 -4.20 -9.09 -55.07
CA SER A 903 -3.68 -10.36 -55.61
C SER A 903 -3.72 -11.48 -54.57
N VAL A 904 -4.83 -11.56 -53.83
CA VAL A 904 -5.00 -12.59 -52.80
C VAL A 904 -5.34 -13.92 -53.47
N ALA A 905 -4.62 -14.98 -53.12
CA ALA A 905 -4.88 -16.32 -53.59
C ALA A 905 -6.28 -16.77 -53.18
N THR A 906 -7.02 -17.36 -54.13
CA THR A 906 -8.28 -18.04 -53.85
C THR A 906 -8.01 -19.23 -52.93
N VAL A 907 -8.75 -19.34 -51.84
CA VAL A 907 -8.74 -20.54 -50.98
C VAL A 907 -9.65 -21.57 -51.63
N THR A 908 -9.07 -22.70 -52.03
CA THR A 908 -9.81 -23.88 -52.52
C THR A 908 -9.85 -24.92 -51.40
N GLY A 909 -11.05 -25.37 -51.03
CA GLY A 909 -11.24 -26.29 -49.91
C GLY A 909 -11.42 -25.55 -48.60
N VAL A 910 -12.68 -25.21 -48.30
CA VAL A 910 -13.06 -24.66 -47.01
C VAL A 910 -12.97 -25.79 -45.99
N ALA A 911 -12.12 -25.62 -44.97
CA ALA A 911 -11.97 -26.62 -43.93
C ALA A 911 -13.23 -26.73 -43.08
N ASP A 912 -13.52 -27.93 -42.59
CA ASP A 912 -14.56 -28.14 -41.61
C ASP A 912 -14.07 -27.68 -40.23
N GLY A 913 -14.77 -26.73 -39.64
CA GLY A 913 -14.47 -26.18 -38.32
C GLY A 913 -15.67 -26.23 -37.39
N MET A 914 -16.71 -26.99 -37.75
CA MET A 914 -17.87 -27.23 -36.90
C MET A 914 -17.52 -28.34 -35.91
N ALA A 915 -17.93 -28.17 -34.66
CA ALA A 915 -17.70 -29.18 -33.62
C ALA A 915 -18.93 -30.09 -33.54
N PRO A 916 -18.77 -31.42 -33.40
CA PRO A 916 -19.92 -32.29 -33.26
C PRO A 916 -20.70 -31.96 -31.99
N GLU A 917 -22.01 -31.74 -32.14
CA GLU A 917 -22.91 -31.43 -31.04
C GLU A 917 -23.87 -32.59 -30.76
N LEU A 918 -24.35 -32.70 -29.52
CA LEU A 918 -25.37 -33.69 -29.21
C LEU A 918 -26.70 -33.34 -29.90
N VAL A 919 -27.32 -34.33 -30.53
CA VAL A 919 -28.63 -34.17 -31.18
C VAL A 919 -29.67 -33.68 -30.18
N GLY A 920 -30.35 -32.57 -30.48
CA GLY A 920 -31.30 -31.94 -29.56
C GLY A 920 -32.48 -32.84 -29.13
N THR A 921 -32.83 -33.86 -29.93
CA THR A 921 -33.90 -34.83 -29.64
C THR A 921 -33.33 -36.18 -29.20
N ASN A 922 -33.69 -36.64 -28.00
CA ASN A 922 -33.21 -37.90 -27.40
C ASN A 922 -31.67 -38.10 -27.52
N PRO A 923 -30.85 -37.13 -27.05
CA PRO A 923 -29.39 -37.15 -27.20
C PRO A 923 -28.73 -38.35 -26.52
N VAL A 924 -29.38 -38.91 -25.50
CA VAL A 924 -28.82 -39.97 -24.65
C VAL A 924 -29.86 -41.05 -24.44
N THR A 925 -29.50 -42.29 -24.75
CA THR A 925 -30.31 -43.48 -24.48
C THR A 925 -29.52 -44.50 -23.70
N VAL A 926 -30.18 -45.36 -22.92
CA VAL A 926 -29.52 -46.42 -22.15
C VAL A 926 -30.14 -47.78 -22.46
N ALA A 927 -29.32 -48.81 -22.58
CA ALA A 927 -29.74 -50.19 -22.79
C ALA A 927 -28.96 -51.13 -21.87
N HIS A 928 -29.59 -52.25 -21.50
CA HIS A 928 -28.97 -53.30 -20.69
C HIS A 928 -29.18 -54.65 -21.38
N THR A 929 -28.12 -55.19 -21.98
CA THR A 929 -28.15 -56.47 -22.69
C THR A 929 -27.31 -57.51 -21.95
N ALA A 930 -27.27 -58.74 -22.47
CA ALA A 930 -26.39 -59.79 -21.94
C ALA A 930 -24.90 -59.40 -21.98
N ASP A 931 -24.52 -58.44 -22.83
CA ASP A 931 -23.14 -57.96 -23.01
C ASP A 931 -22.77 -56.78 -22.08
N GLY A 932 -23.71 -56.35 -21.22
CA GLY A 932 -23.55 -55.28 -20.25
C GLY A 932 -24.49 -54.08 -20.46
N ALA A 933 -24.26 -53.04 -19.68
CA ALA A 933 -25.01 -51.78 -19.75
C ALA A 933 -24.29 -50.76 -20.63
N THR A 934 -25.00 -50.21 -21.61
CA THR A 934 -24.46 -49.25 -22.58
C THR A 934 -25.31 -48.00 -22.61
N ILE A 935 -24.65 -46.85 -22.51
CA ILE A 935 -25.25 -45.53 -22.73
C ILE A 935 -24.81 -45.05 -24.11
N THR A 936 -25.76 -44.71 -24.98
CA THR A 936 -25.49 -44.20 -26.33
C THR A 936 -25.75 -42.71 -26.38
N LEU A 937 -24.74 -41.95 -26.78
CA LEU A 937 -24.81 -40.53 -27.10
C LEU A 937 -24.96 -40.38 -28.62
N SER A 938 -25.89 -39.55 -29.07
CA SER A 938 -26.09 -39.24 -30.50
C SER A 938 -25.59 -37.84 -30.80
N PHE A 939 -24.75 -37.71 -31.82
CA PHE A 939 -24.22 -36.46 -32.35
C PHE A 939 -24.86 -36.11 -33.68
N ASP A 940 -24.88 -34.83 -34.03
CA ASP A 940 -25.42 -34.31 -35.29
C ASP A 940 -24.53 -34.61 -36.51
N GLU A 941 -23.27 -34.98 -36.29
CA GLU A 941 -22.34 -35.43 -37.32
C GLU A 941 -21.49 -36.65 -36.89
N ALA A 942 -20.69 -37.17 -37.84
CA ALA A 942 -19.88 -38.38 -37.63
C ALA A 942 -18.59 -38.09 -36.88
N LEU A 943 -18.30 -38.89 -35.85
CA LEU A 943 -17.07 -38.84 -35.09
C LEU A 943 -15.94 -39.63 -35.77
N ALA A 944 -14.70 -39.18 -35.59
CA ALA A 944 -13.50 -39.91 -35.98
C ALA A 944 -13.22 -41.12 -35.08
N THR A 945 -12.28 -41.96 -35.53
CA THR A 945 -11.82 -43.13 -34.77
C THR A 945 -11.28 -42.72 -33.39
N LEU A 946 -11.79 -43.36 -32.35
CA LEU A 946 -11.50 -42.99 -30.97
C LEU A 946 -10.20 -43.63 -30.45
N PRO A 947 -9.29 -42.85 -29.82
CA PRO A 947 -8.12 -43.41 -29.14
C PRO A 947 -8.50 -44.08 -27.80
N PRO A 948 -7.63 -44.91 -27.21
CA PRO A 948 -7.91 -45.60 -25.94
C PRO A 948 -8.26 -44.69 -24.76
N LEU A 949 -7.79 -43.44 -24.79
CA LEU A 949 -8.03 -42.44 -23.73
C LEU A 949 -9.32 -41.63 -23.93
N ALA A 950 -10.10 -41.89 -24.99
CA ALA A 950 -11.31 -41.12 -25.29
C ALA A 950 -12.35 -41.10 -24.17
N ALA A 951 -12.36 -42.12 -23.30
CA ALA A 951 -13.28 -42.16 -22.16
C ALA A 951 -13.02 -41.03 -21.15
N ALA A 952 -11.79 -40.48 -21.09
CA ALA A 952 -11.42 -39.42 -20.16
C ALA A 952 -12.04 -38.05 -20.49
N ASP A 953 -12.54 -37.88 -21.71
CA ASP A 953 -13.24 -36.66 -22.13
C ASP A 953 -14.67 -36.58 -21.60
N LEU A 954 -15.19 -37.67 -21.02
CA LEU A 954 -16.51 -37.73 -20.42
C LEU A 954 -16.40 -37.88 -18.90
N VAL A 955 -17.44 -37.41 -18.22
CA VAL A 955 -17.65 -37.59 -16.79
C VAL A 955 -18.99 -38.28 -16.62
N LEU A 956 -18.97 -39.45 -15.98
CA LEU A 956 -20.15 -40.25 -15.72
C LEU A 956 -20.43 -40.26 -14.22
N THR A 957 -21.64 -39.84 -13.84
CA THR A 957 -22.11 -39.83 -12.45
C THR A 957 -23.45 -40.55 -12.32
N ASP A 958 -23.73 -41.14 -11.17
CA ASP A 958 -25.09 -41.64 -10.87
C ASP A 958 -25.91 -40.62 -10.06
N ALA A 959 -27.20 -40.92 -9.86
CA ALA A 959 -28.11 -40.08 -9.08
C ALA A 959 -27.72 -39.90 -7.59
N THR A 960 -26.77 -40.69 -7.07
CA THR A 960 -26.25 -40.55 -5.69
C THR A 960 -25.03 -39.62 -5.61
N GLY A 961 -24.53 -39.16 -6.76
CA GLY A 961 -23.34 -38.32 -6.87
C GLY A 961 -22.03 -39.11 -6.95
N LYS A 962 -22.07 -40.43 -7.12
CA LYS A 962 -20.87 -41.24 -7.34
C LYS A 962 -20.34 -41.00 -8.75
N THR A 963 -19.08 -40.59 -8.85
CA THR A 963 -18.36 -40.45 -10.13
C THR A 963 -17.66 -41.76 -10.50
N TYR A 964 -17.84 -42.19 -11.73
CA TYR A 964 -17.23 -43.40 -12.30
C TYR A 964 -15.90 -43.04 -12.97
N VAL A 965 -14.91 -43.94 -12.88
CA VAL A 965 -13.55 -43.72 -13.39
C VAL A 965 -13.44 -44.17 -14.85
N ALA A 966 -13.12 -43.25 -15.75
CA ALA A 966 -12.88 -43.52 -17.17
C ALA A 966 -11.78 -44.59 -17.38
N GLY A 967 -12.00 -45.52 -18.32
CA GLY A 967 -11.08 -46.62 -18.63
C GLY A 967 -11.04 -47.76 -17.59
N LYS A 968 -11.60 -47.55 -16.40
CA LYS A 968 -11.74 -48.56 -15.35
C LYS A 968 -13.17 -49.05 -15.19
N ASP A 969 -14.09 -48.12 -14.96
CA ASP A 969 -15.52 -48.38 -14.68
C ASP A 969 -16.40 -48.22 -15.93
N TYR A 970 -15.88 -47.58 -16.97
CA TYR A 970 -16.50 -47.55 -18.30
C TYR A 970 -15.45 -47.31 -19.40
N THR A 971 -15.79 -47.73 -20.61
CA THR A 971 -15.04 -47.45 -21.85
C THR A 971 -15.95 -46.79 -22.87
N VAL A 972 -15.36 -46.19 -23.92
CA VAL A 972 -16.13 -45.56 -25.01
C VAL A 972 -15.72 -46.14 -26.36
N ASN A 973 -16.69 -46.37 -27.24
CA ASN A 973 -16.49 -46.83 -28.61
C ASN A 973 -17.51 -46.19 -29.54
N LEU A 974 -17.23 -46.12 -30.85
CA LEU A 974 -18.26 -45.79 -31.83
C LEU A 974 -19.22 -46.96 -32.02
N LYS A 975 -20.51 -46.66 -32.21
CA LYS A 975 -21.49 -47.67 -32.55
C LYS A 975 -21.16 -48.30 -33.89
N ALA A 976 -21.15 -49.63 -33.95
CA ALA A 976 -20.86 -50.34 -35.19
C ALA A 976 -21.87 -49.95 -36.30
N GLY A 977 -21.35 -49.46 -37.43
CA GLY A 977 -22.15 -49.05 -38.58
C GLY A 977 -22.78 -47.65 -38.48
N ASP A 978 -22.54 -46.90 -37.40
CA ASP A 978 -23.08 -45.56 -37.21
C ASP A 978 -22.10 -44.66 -36.42
N ALA A 979 -21.23 -43.95 -37.14
CA ALA A 979 -20.20 -43.08 -36.55
C ALA A 979 -20.77 -41.81 -35.89
N THR A 980 -22.07 -41.52 -36.03
CA THR A 980 -22.75 -40.41 -35.33
C THR A 980 -23.11 -40.78 -33.88
N LYS A 981 -22.93 -42.05 -33.50
CA LYS A 981 -23.30 -42.56 -32.17
C LYS A 981 -22.07 -43.05 -31.40
N LEU A 982 -21.92 -42.52 -30.19
CA LEU A 982 -20.88 -42.91 -29.23
C LEU A 982 -21.48 -43.78 -28.13
N GLU A 983 -20.93 -44.97 -27.93
CA GLU A 983 -21.36 -45.93 -26.91
C GLU A 983 -20.41 -45.89 -25.71
N VAL A 984 -20.93 -45.44 -24.56
CA VAL A 984 -20.29 -45.52 -23.25
C VAL A 984 -20.70 -46.84 -22.61
N LYS A 985 -19.78 -47.80 -22.55
CA LYS A 985 -20.02 -49.14 -22.02
C LYS A 985 -19.53 -49.24 -20.58
N LEU A 986 -20.44 -49.53 -19.64
CA LEU A 986 -20.09 -49.80 -18.24
C LEU A 986 -19.33 -51.14 -18.12
N THR A 987 -18.29 -51.16 -17.31
CA THR A 987 -17.46 -52.36 -17.07
C THR A 987 -17.73 -52.94 -15.67
N GLY A 988 -17.53 -54.25 -15.52
CA GLY A 988 -17.78 -54.96 -14.26
C GLY A 988 -19.21 -55.47 -14.08
N ASP A 989 -19.61 -55.75 -12.84
CA ASP A 989 -20.95 -56.25 -12.52
C ASP A 989 -21.98 -55.13 -12.61
N THR A 990 -22.84 -55.22 -13.62
CA THR A 990 -23.88 -54.23 -13.94
C THR A 990 -25.26 -54.62 -13.38
N ALA A 991 -25.40 -55.81 -12.77
CA ALA A 991 -26.67 -56.27 -12.19
C ALA A 991 -27.12 -55.39 -11.02
N GLY A 992 -26.17 -54.92 -10.21
CA GLY A 992 -26.44 -54.00 -9.09
C GLY A 992 -26.78 -52.57 -9.50
N LEU A 993 -26.71 -52.24 -10.80
CA LEU A 993 -26.97 -50.89 -11.33
C LEU A 993 -28.37 -50.76 -11.93
N VAL A 994 -29.17 -51.83 -11.98
CA VAL A 994 -30.55 -51.79 -12.52
C VAL A 994 -31.40 -50.76 -11.77
N GLY A 995 -32.11 -49.92 -12.51
CA GLY A 995 -32.89 -48.80 -11.97
C GLY A 995 -32.09 -47.50 -11.73
N THR A 996 -30.77 -47.53 -11.88
CA THR A 996 -29.91 -46.35 -11.73
C THR A 996 -30.06 -45.42 -12.92
N LYS A 997 -30.19 -44.11 -12.67
CA LYS A 997 -30.05 -43.07 -13.70
C LYS A 997 -28.62 -42.55 -13.69
N PHE A 998 -28.05 -42.43 -14.87
CA PHE A 998 -26.71 -41.87 -15.05
C PHE A 998 -26.81 -40.46 -15.61
N THR A 999 -25.83 -39.64 -15.30
CA THR A 999 -25.63 -38.33 -15.90
C THR A 999 -24.28 -38.31 -16.58
N VAL A 1000 -24.28 -38.06 -17.88
CA VAL A 1000 -23.07 -37.94 -18.70
C VAL A 1000 -22.82 -36.47 -19.00
N SER A 1001 -21.61 -35.98 -18.77
CA SER A 1001 -21.17 -34.65 -19.19
C SER A 1001 -19.79 -34.75 -19.83
N THR A 1002 -19.36 -33.70 -20.53
CA THR A 1002 -17.95 -33.57 -20.91
C THR A 1002 -17.09 -33.22 -19.70
N ALA A 1003 -15.81 -33.60 -19.73
CA ALA A 1003 -14.79 -33.11 -18.81
C ALA A 1003 -14.56 -31.60 -19.01
N SER A 1004 -13.81 -30.96 -18.11
CA SER A 1004 -13.46 -29.53 -18.20
C SER A 1004 -12.68 -29.18 -19.47
N THR A 1005 -12.00 -30.17 -20.05
CA THR A 1005 -11.27 -30.09 -21.32
C THR A 1005 -11.47 -31.41 -22.07
N VAL A 1006 -11.78 -31.30 -23.37
CA VAL A 1006 -12.01 -32.42 -24.29
C VAL A 1006 -10.80 -32.50 -25.23
N HIS A 1007 -10.21 -33.68 -25.39
CA HIS A 1007 -8.95 -33.85 -26.12
C HIS A 1007 -9.01 -34.89 -27.25
N TYR A 1008 -9.87 -35.89 -27.12
CA TYR A 1008 -9.76 -37.18 -27.80
C TYR A 1008 -11.01 -37.55 -28.61
N ILE A 1009 -12.21 -37.14 -28.21
CA ILE A 1009 -13.44 -37.34 -28.99
C ILE A 1009 -13.56 -36.17 -29.98
N LYS A 1010 -13.42 -36.49 -31.26
CA LYS A 1010 -13.33 -35.53 -32.36
C LYS A 1010 -14.09 -36.01 -33.60
N ASP A 1011 -14.33 -35.13 -34.56
CA ASP A 1011 -14.76 -35.46 -35.92
C ASP A 1011 -13.58 -35.82 -36.85
N ALA A 1012 -13.87 -36.07 -38.13
CA ALA A 1012 -12.85 -36.27 -39.16
C ALA A 1012 -12.07 -34.98 -39.53
N GLY A 1013 -12.59 -33.80 -39.19
CA GLY A 1013 -11.95 -32.48 -39.31
C GLY A 1013 -10.97 -32.14 -38.19
N ASP A 1014 -10.78 -33.04 -37.21
CA ASP A 1014 -10.00 -32.84 -35.98
C ASP A 1014 -10.60 -31.81 -34.99
N ASN A 1015 -11.89 -31.50 -35.13
CA ASN A 1015 -12.67 -30.67 -34.23
C ASN A 1015 -13.17 -31.51 -33.05
N SER A 1016 -12.85 -31.07 -31.82
CA SER A 1016 -13.35 -31.71 -30.60
C SER A 1016 -14.85 -31.47 -30.42
N ILE A 1017 -15.56 -32.47 -29.88
CA ILE A 1017 -17.00 -32.35 -29.62
C ILE A 1017 -17.33 -31.13 -28.75
N ALA A 1018 -18.49 -30.52 -29.00
CA ALA A 1018 -18.96 -29.41 -28.19
C ALA A 1018 -19.18 -29.84 -26.74
N THR A 1019 -18.79 -28.99 -25.79
CA THR A 1019 -18.97 -29.26 -24.36
C THR A 1019 -20.44 -29.25 -23.99
N PHE A 1020 -20.89 -30.23 -23.21
CA PHE A 1020 -22.26 -30.28 -22.72
C PHE A 1020 -22.33 -30.62 -21.23
N ALA A 1021 -23.26 -29.96 -20.55
CA ALA A 1021 -23.56 -30.22 -19.16
C ALA A 1021 -24.53 -31.41 -19.01
N GLY A 1022 -24.38 -32.10 -17.88
CA GLY A 1022 -25.03 -33.35 -17.47
C GLY A 1022 -26.33 -33.71 -18.17
N LYS A 1023 -26.23 -34.64 -19.13
CA LYS A 1023 -27.37 -35.29 -19.78
C LYS A 1023 -27.72 -36.56 -19.02
N THR A 1024 -28.92 -36.56 -18.44
CA THR A 1024 -29.42 -37.69 -17.66
C THR A 1024 -30.05 -38.74 -18.55
N THR A 1025 -29.71 -40.01 -18.32
CA THR A 1025 -30.33 -41.16 -18.98
C THR A 1025 -31.69 -41.47 -18.36
N ASP A 1026 -32.50 -42.26 -19.07
CA ASP A 1026 -33.55 -43.03 -18.41
C ASP A 1026 -32.96 -44.01 -17.37
N ALA A 1027 -33.80 -44.58 -16.51
CA ALA A 1027 -33.33 -45.57 -15.55
C ALA A 1027 -32.85 -46.82 -16.29
N LEU A 1028 -31.68 -47.35 -15.90
CA LEU A 1028 -31.11 -48.55 -16.51
C LEU A 1028 -32.12 -49.71 -16.44
N PRO A 1029 -32.59 -50.25 -17.58
CA PRO A 1029 -33.59 -51.31 -17.57
C PRO A 1029 -33.01 -52.63 -17.02
N ALA A 1030 -33.90 -53.57 -16.68
CA ALA A 1030 -33.49 -54.95 -16.44
C ALA A 1030 -32.90 -55.55 -17.73
N VAL A 1031 -32.01 -56.53 -17.59
CA VAL A 1031 -31.37 -57.20 -18.74
C VAL A 1031 -32.46 -57.70 -19.70
N THR A 1032 -32.47 -57.13 -20.91
CA THR A 1032 -33.35 -57.62 -21.97
C THR A 1032 -32.67 -58.86 -22.57
N THR A 1033 -33.08 -60.04 -22.10
CA THR A 1033 -32.82 -61.28 -22.84
C THR A 1033 -33.71 -61.26 -24.08
N ALA A 1034 -33.13 -61.09 -25.27
CA ALA A 1034 -33.88 -61.35 -26.48
C ALA A 1034 -34.42 -62.80 -26.41
N PRO A 1035 -35.69 -63.06 -26.79
CA PRO A 1035 -36.16 -64.42 -26.96
C PRO A 1035 -35.38 -65.18 -28.05
#